data_AF-A0A2T6E235-F1
#
_entry.id   AF-A0A2T6E235-F1
#
_cell.length_a   1.000
_cell.length_b   1.000
_cell.length_c   1.000
_cell.angle_alpha   90.00
_cell.angle_beta   90.00
_cell.angle_gamma   90.00
#
_symmetry.space_group_name_H-M   'P 1'
#
loop_
_entity.id
_entity.type
_entity.pdbx_description
1 polymer ?
#
loop_
_entity_poly.entity_id
_entity_poly.type
_entity_poly.pdbx_seq_one_letter_code
_entity_poly.pdbx_strand_id
1 'polypeptide(L)'
;MNSLHHQYPQLSRFVRGAAIRQTGRPTRSLPGSPRARFFSLPVLAVVGATLCCPTVRGGPDQAEVLAWLNSTQAGRVSFSRIEMESLTNSEGVSTLHFQAMGHATETLYSKMNTSYYFEHGLNLDVDKLTASRAYLEGEDGKTLLQRLGATEPLDLRAITVLRQSTPAGSAFAYAGQATARRENGAWVFADLGSGFVFAAPSGDRLRSFEGRVFVAGRSRDDQTLRRLAAEQVEFTERLVAARAELAEERRLDQNTELTAFLSPLKPGTFFVGQVFPDNGGQPGAVILEIVSLNRGARKLVARFRNDGGWLDTRSVVGTWPEKPSSDSLAIQLQSTEPNDWIVHGGPILGYTGALEFNGQIAADGTFTAAGCKLRIQMMPMSESGLAKFRAICVAYRQKLLTPTQPGIVYRGEARARTGSDSCPIQIRFTEQDPGRMSVAAILESPTGAAFSRALRGNLIENSHRAENRPIRLTLFPIDSVRSAPANSIFAYARDLAMELSVEGDTLSGKDENFVYRLTRVSPEPRPVPESAIPDTPPTIVALPPGAKEPPFPRRPGLYALVEGKWLPLPRNQARKVEYEETKPADVASGKPMVEVVFTGTDPRPVLPRDSVRLAYRGAPPAQPEGVPDNFPVAEASRSFLTVDGIRHAPLDAILSDVYGFAPINTVPLLSEWKEKDLLVIHTRDLVPSTYAVAIGSECYEYEVK
;
A
#
# COMPACT_ATOMS: atom_id res chain seq x y z
N MET A 1 -22.00 17.23 26.69
CA MET A 1 -22.93 18.38 26.72
C MET A 1 -23.85 18.28 25.51
N ASN A 2 -25.15 18.17 25.80
CA ASN A 2 -26.36 18.47 25.01
C ASN A 2 -26.49 17.80 23.62
N SER A 3 -27.37 16.82 23.36
CA SER A 3 -28.72 16.48 23.83
C SER A 3 -29.84 17.44 23.37
N LEU A 4 -30.95 16.81 22.93
CA LEU A 4 -32.37 17.25 22.84
C LEU A 4 -32.82 17.86 21.50
N HIS A 5 -33.65 17.14 20.73
CA HIS A 5 -35.13 17.00 20.82
C HIS A 5 -35.84 18.20 20.17
N HIS A 6 -36.87 18.04 19.32
CA HIS A 6 -38.24 17.59 19.63
C HIS A 6 -39.04 17.70 18.27
N GLN A 7 -40.14 17.00 17.91
CA GLN A 7 -41.36 16.64 18.62
C GLN A 7 -42.14 15.49 17.90
N TYR A 8 -42.67 14.56 18.71
CA TYR A 8 -43.91 13.76 18.53
C TYR A 8 -45.15 14.64 18.89
N PRO A 9 -46.42 14.20 19.15
CA PRO A 9 -47.08 12.87 19.20
C PRO A 9 -48.49 12.84 18.54
N GLN A 10 -49.25 11.74 18.47
CA GLN A 10 -50.20 11.17 19.46
C GLN A 10 -51.06 10.13 18.65
N LEU A 11 -51.67 9.03 19.11
CA LEU A 11 -51.81 8.34 20.40
C LEU A 11 -52.55 6.98 20.15
N SER A 12 -52.07 5.90 20.79
CA SER A 12 -52.80 4.87 21.58
C SER A 12 -54.02 4.09 20.99
N ARG A 13 -54.33 2.83 21.30
CA ARG A 13 -54.02 1.93 22.45
C ARG A 13 -54.63 0.53 22.16
N PHE A 14 -53.93 -0.56 22.53
CA PHE A 14 -54.38 -1.78 23.28
C PHE A 14 -55.57 -2.64 22.74
N VAL A 15 -55.69 -3.98 22.82
CA VAL A 15 -55.26 -5.03 23.78
C VAL A 15 -55.18 -6.40 23.07
N ARG A 16 -54.33 -7.27 23.65
CA ARG A 16 -54.13 -8.73 23.56
C ARG A 16 -55.35 -9.65 23.35
N GLY A 17 -55.11 -10.72 22.58
CA GLY A 17 -54.94 -12.08 23.13
C GLY A 17 -56.15 -13.04 23.12
N ALA A 18 -56.01 -14.17 22.43
CA ALA A 18 -56.06 -15.53 23.00
C ALA A 18 -56.23 -16.58 21.90
N ALA A 19 -55.29 -17.54 21.87
CA ALA A 19 -55.45 -18.82 21.20
C ALA A 19 -56.27 -19.78 22.08
N ILE A 20 -56.96 -20.77 21.49
CA ILE A 20 -57.13 -22.13 22.03
C ILE A 20 -57.67 -23.07 20.93
N ARG A 21 -57.11 -24.28 20.91
CA ARG A 21 -57.45 -25.47 20.11
C ARG A 21 -58.71 -26.19 20.61
N GLN A 22 -59.26 -27.09 19.79
CA GLN A 22 -59.61 -28.52 20.05
C GLN A 22 -60.86 -28.93 19.24
N THR A 23 -60.78 -29.87 18.27
CA THR A 23 -60.87 -31.35 18.36
C THR A 23 -62.14 -31.92 18.99
N GLY A 24 -62.87 -32.78 18.26
CA GLY A 24 -63.72 -33.83 18.85
C GLY A 24 -65.08 -34.15 18.17
N ARG A 25 -65.16 -35.30 17.48
CA ARG A 25 -66.36 -36.13 17.16
C ARG A 25 -66.87 -36.88 18.45
N PRO A 26 -67.88 -37.80 18.46
CA PRO A 26 -69.23 -37.95 17.82
C PRO A 26 -70.36 -38.47 18.79
N THR A 27 -71.55 -38.85 18.23
CA THR A 27 -72.67 -39.72 18.75
C THR A 27 -73.75 -39.07 19.68
N ARG A 28 -75.05 -39.44 19.74
CA ARG A 28 -75.91 -40.54 19.22
C ARG A 28 -77.43 -40.19 19.40
N SER A 29 -78.29 -40.88 18.63
CA SER A 29 -79.70 -41.35 18.88
C SER A 29 -80.93 -40.41 18.94
N LEU A 30 -81.79 -40.50 17.89
CA LEU A 30 -83.25 -40.84 17.75
C LEU A 30 -84.17 -40.93 19.01
N PRO A 31 -85.54 -40.97 18.92
CA PRO A 31 -86.47 -41.11 17.76
C PRO A 31 -87.75 -40.22 17.80
N GLY A 32 -88.61 -40.28 16.76
CA GLY A 32 -90.02 -39.83 16.85
C GLY A 32 -90.76 -39.59 15.51
N SER A 33 -91.46 -40.62 15.01
CA SER A 33 -92.45 -40.59 13.90
C SER A 33 -93.80 -39.93 14.32
N PRO A 34 -94.94 -39.95 13.55
CA PRO A 34 -95.22 -40.39 12.17
C PRO A 34 -96.19 -39.48 11.34
N ARG A 35 -96.34 -39.81 10.05
CA ARG A 35 -97.55 -39.81 9.19
C ARG A 35 -98.63 -38.72 9.33
N ALA A 36 -98.98 -38.11 8.19
CA ALA A 36 -100.37 -37.91 7.80
C ALA A 36 -100.57 -38.23 6.30
N ARG A 37 -101.39 -39.26 6.04
CA ARG A 37 -102.09 -39.50 4.77
C ARG A 37 -103.50 -38.94 4.94
N PHE A 38 -104.05 -38.25 3.94
CA PHE A 38 -105.48 -38.20 3.60
C PHE A 38 -105.56 -38.01 2.07
N PHE A 39 -105.89 -39.07 1.34
CA PHE A 39 -107.21 -39.42 0.79
C PHE A 39 -107.68 -38.55 -0.40
N SER A 40 -107.76 -39.26 -1.52
CA SER A 40 -108.54 -39.10 -2.75
C SER A 40 -109.90 -38.40 -2.64
N LEU A 41 -110.29 -37.64 -3.67
CA LEU A 41 -111.27 -38.09 -4.69
C LEU A 41 -111.32 -37.12 -5.91
N PRO A 42 -111.68 -37.61 -7.11
CA PRO A 42 -111.76 -36.83 -8.35
C PRO A 42 -113.19 -36.32 -8.64
N VAL A 43 -113.33 -35.17 -9.31
CA VAL A 43 -114.57 -34.80 -10.02
C VAL A 43 -114.26 -34.12 -11.35
N LEU A 44 -114.65 -34.83 -12.41
CA LEU A 44 -115.18 -34.44 -13.72
C LEU A 44 -115.04 -33.00 -14.28
N ALA A 45 -114.52 -33.00 -15.50
CA ALA A 45 -114.72 -32.13 -16.67
C ALA A 45 -115.81 -31.03 -16.68
N VAL A 46 -115.44 -29.87 -17.22
CA VAL A 46 -116.24 -29.15 -18.25
C VAL A 46 -115.29 -28.57 -19.31
N VAL A 47 -115.56 -28.92 -20.56
CA VAL A 47 -115.02 -28.32 -21.79
C VAL A 47 -115.71 -26.98 -22.02
N GLY A 48 -114.93 -25.94 -22.33
CA GLY A 48 -115.44 -24.64 -22.76
C GLY A 48 -114.36 -23.84 -23.46
N ALA A 49 -114.41 -23.84 -24.79
CA ALA A 49 -113.56 -23.03 -25.65
C ALA A 49 -113.96 -21.54 -25.58
N THR A 50 -112.99 -20.64 -25.50
CA THR A 50 -113.11 -19.31 -26.13
C THR A 50 -111.74 -18.70 -26.43
N LEU A 51 -111.62 -18.21 -27.65
CA LEU A 51 -110.46 -17.68 -28.36
C LEU A 51 -110.15 -16.22 -27.97
N CYS A 52 -108.89 -15.84 -28.24
CA CYS A 52 -108.37 -14.51 -28.58
C CYS A 52 -108.13 -13.47 -27.46
N CYS A 53 -106.87 -13.41 -27.00
CA CYS A 53 -106.10 -12.17 -26.79
C CYS A 53 -104.60 -12.52 -26.59
N PRO A 54 -103.67 -12.17 -27.51
CA PRO A 54 -102.26 -12.19 -27.18
C PRO A 54 -101.64 -10.84 -27.48
N THR A 55 -101.70 -9.90 -26.54
CA THR A 55 -100.62 -8.92 -26.40
C THR A 55 -100.54 -8.44 -24.95
N VAL A 56 -99.31 -8.41 -24.44
CA VAL A 56 -98.87 -7.70 -23.23
C VAL A 56 -99.09 -8.39 -21.88
N ARG A 57 -98.73 -9.68 -21.67
CA ARG A 57 -98.41 -10.21 -20.31
C ARG A 57 -97.38 -11.35 -20.21
N GLY A 58 -96.85 -11.88 -21.32
CA GLY A 58 -95.79 -12.89 -21.26
C GLY A 58 -94.44 -12.24 -20.97
N GLY A 59 -93.74 -12.67 -19.93
CA GLY A 59 -92.31 -12.37 -19.76
C GLY A 59 -91.46 -12.99 -20.88
N PRO A 60 -90.15 -12.72 -20.93
CA PRO A 60 -89.26 -13.38 -21.87
C PRO A 60 -89.32 -14.90 -21.69
N ASP A 61 -89.21 -15.65 -22.79
CA ASP A 61 -89.20 -17.10 -22.72
C ASP A 61 -87.79 -17.67 -22.45
N GLN A 62 -87.70 -18.96 -22.16
CA GLN A 62 -86.42 -19.64 -21.88
C GLN A 62 -85.44 -19.58 -23.06
N ALA A 63 -85.93 -19.58 -24.30
CA ALA A 63 -85.08 -19.56 -25.49
C ALA A 63 -84.43 -18.18 -25.69
N GLU A 64 -85.17 -17.11 -25.43
CA GLU A 64 -84.68 -15.73 -25.48
C GLU A 64 -83.61 -15.48 -24.41
N VAL A 65 -83.82 -15.94 -23.17
CA VAL A 65 -82.83 -15.82 -22.09
C VAL A 65 -81.59 -16.68 -22.38
N LEU A 66 -81.76 -17.90 -22.92
CA LEU A 66 -80.64 -18.77 -23.29
C LEU A 66 -79.81 -18.18 -24.44
N ALA A 67 -80.45 -17.58 -25.44
CA ALA A 67 -79.78 -16.88 -26.54
C ALA A 67 -78.98 -15.67 -26.03
N TRP A 68 -79.53 -14.92 -25.08
CA TRP A 68 -78.82 -13.82 -24.42
C TRP A 68 -77.63 -14.30 -23.57
N LEU A 69 -77.78 -15.37 -22.79
CA LEU A 69 -76.65 -15.94 -22.03
C LEU A 69 -75.53 -16.41 -22.95
N ASN A 70 -75.88 -17.06 -24.06
CA ASN A 70 -74.93 -17.52 -25.07
C ASN A 70 -74.24 -16.36 -25.81
N SER A 71 -74.91 -15.23 -26.03
CA SER A 71 -74.29 -14.03 -26.62
C SER A 71 -73.39 -13.29 -25.63
N THR A 72 -73.76 -13.26 -24.34
CA THR A 72 -73.00 -12.58 -23.28
C THR A 72 -71.68 -13.31 -22.97
N GLN A 73 -71.64 -14.63 -23.10
CA GLN A 73 -70.44 -15.46 -22.90
C GLN A 73 -69.89 -16.04 -24.22
N ALA A 74 -70.10 -15.31 -25.33
CA ALA A 74 -69.92 -15.79 -26.70
C ALA A 74 -68.61 -16.58 -26.93
N GLY A 75 -68.82 -17.87 -27.17
CA GLY A 75 -67.81 -18.85 -27.57
C GLY A 75 -66.84 -19.27 -26.46
N ARG A 76 -67.00 -18.82 -25.21
CA ARG A 76 -66.25 -19.35 -24.06
C ARG A 76 -67.07 -20.44 -23.34
N VAL A 77 -68.38 -20.28 -23.38
CA VAL A 77 -69.38 -21.17 -22.79
C VAL A 77 -70.52 -21.34 -23.78
N SER A 78 -71.13 -22.51 -23.77
CA SER A 78 -72.45 -22.75 -24.36
C SER A 78 -73.41 -23.24 -23.29
N PHE A 79 -74.57 -22.59 -23.16
CA PHE A 79 -75.64 -22.99 -22.27
C PHE A 79 -76.64 -23.88 -23.01
N SER A 80 -76.94 -25.04 -22.43
CA SER A 80 -77.79 -26.07 -23.05
C SER A 80 -79.15 -26.23 -22.37
N ARG A 81 -79.29 -25.77 -21.12
CA ARG A 81 -80.53 -25.85 -20.34
C ARG A 81 -80.66 -24.63 -19.43
N ILE A 82 -81.87 -24.10 -19.26
CA ILE A 82 -82.18 -23.02 -18.33
C ILE A 82 -83.53 -23.28 -17.64
N GLU A 83 -83.59 -23.01 -16.34
CA GLU A 83 -84.78 -22.92 -15.52
C GLU A 83 -84.88 -21.46 -15.05
N MET A 84 -86.08 -20.87 -15.09
CA MET A 84 -86.26 -19.45 -14.78
C MET A 84 -87.52 -19.20 -13.97
N GLU A 85 -87.44 -18.28 -13.03
CA GLU A 85 -88.53 -17.80 -12.20
C GLU A 85 -88.61 -16.27 -12.31
N SER A 86 -89.78 -15.74 -12.67
CA SER A 86 -90.00 -14.30 -12.77
C SER A 86 -90.46 -13.77 -11.40
N LEU A 87 -89.71 -12.83 -10.82
CA LEU A 87 -89.95 -12.36 -9.45
C LEU A 87 -90.86 -11.12 -9.39
N THR A 88 -90.71 -10.19 -10.33
CA THR A 88 -91.47 -8.94 -10.35
C THR A 88 -91.57 -8.37 -11.76
N ASN A 89 -92.78 -7.97 -12.15
CA ASN A 89 -93.07 -7.19 -13.36
C ASN A 89 -93.59 -5.82 -12.92
N SER A 90 -92.76 -4.79 -12.97
CA SER A 90 -93.18 -3.40 -12.72
C SER A 90 -92.76 -2.53 -13.90
N GLU A 91 -93.69 -1.77 -14.46
CA GLU A 91 -93.45 -0.75 -15.49
C GLU A 91 -92.59 -1.21 -16.69
N GLY A 92 -92.91 -2.37 -17.27
CA GLY A 92 -92.24 -2.85 -18.49
C GLY A 92 -90.83 -3.41 -18.29
N VAL A 93 -90.39 -3.57 -17.04
CA VAL A 93 -89.16 -4.26 -16.65
C VAL A 93 -89.50 -5.52 -15.84
N SER A 94 -89.03 -6.67 -16.30
CA SER A 94 -89.14 -7.95 -15.60
C SER A 94 -87.82 -8.26 -14.89
N THR A 95 -87.89 -8.67 -13.62
CA THR A 95 -86.74 -9.22 -12.90
C THR A 95 -86.83 -10.74 -12.89
N LEU A 96 -85.80 -11.41 -13.38
CA LEU A 96 -85.74 -12.86 -13.56
C LEU A 96 -84.66 -13.46 -12.66
N HIS A 97 -84.98 -14.55 -11.96
CA HIS A 97 -84.00 -15.50 -11.45
C HIS A 97 -83.87 -16.64 -12.44
N PHE A 98 -82.65 -17.07 -12.72
CA PHE A 98 -82.43 -18.21 -13.61
C PHE A 98 -81.34 -19.13 -13.08
N GLN A 99 -81.44 -20.41 -13.44
CA GLN A 99 -80.43 -21.44 -13.26
C GLN A 99 -80.20 -22.14 -14.60
N ALA A 100 -78.98 -22.09 -15.10
CA ALA A 100 -78.58 -22.67 -16.37
C ALA A 100 -77.49 -23.72 -16.18
N MET A 101 -77.46 -24.72 -17.07
CA MET A 101 -76.34 -25.64 -17.23
C MET A 101 -75.50 -25.17 -18.43
N GLY A 102 -74.27 -24.79 -18.17
CA GLY A 102 -73.29 -24.40 -19.17
C GLY A 102 -72.26 -25.50 -19.41
N HIS A 103 -71.63 -25.50 -20.58
CA HIS A 103 -70.45 -26.28 -20.90
C HIS A 103 -69.36 -25.37 -21.47
N ALA A 104 -68.11 -25.59 -21.07
CA ALA A 104 -66.98 -24.93 -21.71
C ALA A 104 -66.87 -25.38 -23.17
N THR A 105 -66.86 -24.44 -24.12
CA THR A 105 -66.77 -24.73 -25.56
C THR A 105 -65.37 -25.16 -26.00
N GLU A 106 -64.36 -24.77 -25.25
CA GLU A 106 -62.95 -25.14 -25.44
C GLU A 106 -62.23 -25.23 -24.10
N THR A 107 -61.00 -25.75 -24.11
CA THR A 107 -60.17 -25.81 -22.89
C THR A 107 -59.73 -24.41 -22.49
N LEU A 108 -59.98 -24.04 -21.23
CA LEU A 108 -59.61 -22.77 -20.63
C LEU A 108 -58.37 -22.90 -19.74
N TYR A 109 -57.57 -21.84 -19.71
CA TYR A 109 -56.26 -21.82 -19.07
C TYR A 109 -56.11 -20.61 -18.14
N SER A 110 -55.29 -20.76 -17.11
CA SER A 110 -54.89 -19.64 -16.24
C SER A 110 -53.38 -19.50 -16.25
N LYS A 111 -52.88 -18.27 -16.08
CA LYS A 111 -51.44 -18.05 -15.88
C LYS A 111 -50.96 -18.77 -14.64
N MET A 112 -49.84 -19.46 -14.77
CA MET A 112 -49.10 -20.06 -13.67
C MET A 112 -47.89 -19.18 -13.36
N ASN A 113 -47.38 -19.24 -12.12
CA ASN A 113 -46.08 -18.64 -11.82
C ASN A 113 -44.99 -19.45 -12.58
N THR A 114 -44.37 -18.81 -13.58
CA THR A 114 -43.36 -19.43 -14.45
C THR A 114 -42.17 -19.98 -13.66
N SER A 115 -41.65 -19.22 -12.70
CA SER A 115 -40.53 -19.66 -11.84
C SER A 115 -40.90 -20.87 -10.99
N TYR A 116 -42.08 -20.86 -10.38
CA TYR A 116 -42.59 -22.01 -9.61
C TYR A 116 -42.72 -23.26 -10.48
N TYR A 117 -43.18 -23.11 -11.73
CA TYR A 117 -43.30 -24.25 -12.65
C TYR A 117 -41.95 -24.79 -13.10
N PHE A 118 -40.96 -23.93 -13.37
CA PHE A 118 -39.61 -24.38 -13.69
C PHE A 118 -38.99 -25.15 -12.52
N GLU A 119 -39.09 -24.62 -11.30
CA GLU A 119 -38.51 -25.24 -10.11
C GLU A 119 -39.21 -26.55 -9.74
N HIS A 120 -40.53 -26.53 -9.56
CA HIS A 120 -41.25 -27.69 -9.01
C HIS A 120 -41.91 -28.58 -10.07
N GLY A 121 -42.24 -28.04 -11.24
CA GLY A 121 -42.86 -28.80 -12.34
C GLY A 121 -41.82 -29.47 -13.24
N LEU A 122 -40.74 -28.74 -13.58
CA LEU A 122 -39.69 -29.24 -14.46
C LEU A 122 -38.40 -29.64 -13.74
N ASN A 123 -38.26 -29.34 -12.44
CA ASN A 123 -37.02 -29.58 -11.68
C ASN A 123 -35.81 -28.90 -12.31
N LEU A 124 -35.98 -27.63 -12.69
CA LEU A 124 -34.95 -26.77 -13.27
C LEU A 124 -34.46 -25.75 -12.23
N ASP A 125 -33.18 -25.44 -12.29
CA ASP A 125 -32.52 -24.45 -11.44
C ASP A 125 -32.78 -23.03 -11.99
N VAL A 126 -33.69 -22.31 -11.35
CA VAL A 126 -34.11 -20.96 -11.79
C VAL A 126 -32.97 -19.94 -11.68
N ASP A 127 -32.04 -20.11 -10.74
CA ASP A 127 -30.92 -19.19 -10.57
C ASP A 127 -29.97 -19.29 -11.77
N LYS A 128 -29.66 -20.52 -12.21
CA LYS A 128 -28.84 -20.75 -13.42
C LYS A 128 -29.47 -20.19 -14.68
N LEU A 129 -30.80 -20.23 -14.81
CA LEU A 129 -31.49 -19.69 -15.99
C LEU A 129 -31.43 -18.15 -16.08
N THR A 130 -31.05 -17.49 -14.99
CA THR A 130 -31.16 -16.03 -14.85
C THR A 130 -29.81 -15.34 -14.64
N ALA A 131 -28.76 -16.13 -14.39
CA ALA A 131 -27.39 -15.66 -14.18
C ALA A 131 -26.79 -14.94 -15.41
N SER A 132 -27.10 -15.37 -16.64
CA SER A 132 -26.59 -14.73 -17.87
C SER A 132 -26.95 -13.26 -17.98
N ARG A 133 -28.15 -12.86 -17.54
CA ARG A 133 -28.64 -11.49 -17.62
C ARG A 133 -27.78 -10.51 -16.83
N ALA A 134 -27.38 -10.90 -15.61
CA ALA A 134 -26.49 -10.09 -14.79
C ALA A 134 -25.13 -9.82 -15.48
N TYR A 135 -24.65 -10.75 -16.31
CA TYR A 135 -23.43 -10.55 -17.09
C TYR A 135 -23.64 -9.66 -18.32
N LEU A 136 -24.81 -9.72 -18.94
CA LEU A 136 -25.13 -8.94 -20.15
C LEU A 136 -25.58 -7.51 -19.85
N GLU A 137 -26.12 -7.23 -18.68
CA GLU A 137 -26.52 -5.87 -18.25
C GLU A 137 -25.32 -5.00 -17.82
N GLY A 138 -24.13 -5.58 -17.62
CA GLY A 138 -22.90 -4.85 -17.28
C GLY A 138 -22.26 -4.12 -18.47
N GLU A 139 -21.27 -3.27 -18.20
CA GLU A 139 -20.54 -2.49 -19.22
C GLU A 139 -19.92 -3.38 -20.33
N ASP A 140 -19.55 -4.62 -19.98
CA ASP A 140 -18.91 -5.57 -20.89
C ASP A 140 -19.90 -6.42 -21.70
N GLY A 141 -21.21 -6.31 -21.47
CA GLY A 141 -22.21 -7.23 -22.05
C GLY A 141 -22.18 -7.30 -23.57
N LYS A 142 -22.04 -6.15 -24.25
CA LYS A 142 -21.91 -6.08 -25.71
C LYS A 142 -20.63 -6.76 -26.22
N THR A 143 -19.51 -6.54 -25.54
CA THR A 143 -18.21 -7.13 -25.89
C THR A 143 -18.23 -8.64 -25.71
N LEU A 144 -18.85 -9.14 -24.64
CA LEU A 144 -19.01 -10.57 -24.38
C LEU A 144 -19.85 -11.26 -25.47
N LEU A 145 -20.96 -10.65 -25.90
CA LEU A 145 -21.78 -11.18 -27.00
C LEU A 145 -21.01 -11.22 -28.34
N GLN A 146 -20.29 -10.15 -28.66
CA GLN A 146 -19.47 -10.08 -29.87
C GLN A 146 -18.40 -11.17 -29.89
N ARG A 147 -17.69 -11.35 -28.76
CA ARG A 147 -16.66 -12.38 -28.62
C ARG A 147 -17.20 -13.80 -28.79
N LEU A 148 -18.39 -14.06 -28.26
CA LEU A 148 -19.06 -15.36 -28.39
C LEU A 148 -19.66 -15.61 -29.77
N GLY A 149 -19.75 -14.58 -30.64
CA GLY A 149 -20.45 -14.66 -31.92
C GLY A 149 -21.93 -15.03 -31.75
N ALA A 150 -22.53 -14.65 -30.62
CA ALA A 150 -23.86 -15.09 -30.21
C ALA A 150 -24.81 -13.90 -30.08
N THR A 151 -26.08 -14.13 -30.37
CA THR A 151 -27.18 -13.24 -29.98
C THR A 151 -27.68 -13.62 -28.59
N GLU A 152 -28.26 -12.66 -27.87
CA GLU A 152 -28.89 -12.92 -26.58
C GLU A 152 -29.97 -14.01 -26.73
N PRO A 153 -29.94 -15.07 -25.90
CA PRO A 153 -30.96 -16.11 -25.91
C PRO A 153 -32.31 -15.58 -25.39
N LEU A 154 -33.37 -16.34 -25.65
CA LEU A 154 -34.72 -15.99 -25.18
C LEU A 154 -34.77 -15.89 -23.65
N ASP A 155 -35.26 -14.78 -23.11
CA ASP A 155 -35.54 -14.66 -21.68
C ASP A 155 -36.68 -15.60 -21.25
N LEU A 156 -36.32 -16.68 -20.56
CA LEU A 156 -37.27 -17.67 -20.03
C LEU A 156 -38.13 -17.13 -18.87
N ARG A 157 -37.89 -15.93 -18.35
CA ARG A 157 -38.86 -15.26 -17.45
C ARG A 157 -39.95 -14.51 -18.21
N ALA A 158 -39.68 -14.12 -19.46
CA ALA A 158 -40.64 -13.40 -20.29
C ALA A 158 -41.68 -14.32 -20.97
N ILE A 159 -41.53 -15.65 -20.85
CA ILE A 159 -42.52 -16.60 -21.36
C ILE A 159 -43.71 -16.75 -20.40
N THR A 160 -44.87 -17.08 -20.97
CA THR A 160 -46.08 -17.35 -20.19
C THR A 160 -46.30 -18.85 -20.08
N VAL A 161 -46.26 -19.39 -18.86
CA VAL A 161 -46.66 -20.78 -18.57
C VAL A 161 -48.12 -20.79 -18.12
N LEU A 162 -48.90 -21.67 -18.73
CA LEU A 162 -50.33 -21.82 -18.47
C LEU A 162 -50.63 -23.15 -17.83
N ARG A 163 -51.56 -23.16 -16.88
CA ARG A 163 -52.18 -24.36 -16.35
C ARG A 163 -53.57 -24.52 -16.95
N GLN A 164 -53.91 -25.74 -17.38
CA GLN A 164 -55.28 -26.08 -17.73
C GLN A 164 -56.20 -25.91 -16.51
N SER A 165 -57.16 -25.00 -16.61
CA SER A 165 -58.12 -24.68 -15.55
C SER A 165 -59.43 -25.44 -15.76
N THR A 166 -59.96 -25.41 -16.98
CA THR A 166 -61.23 -26.07 -17.32
C THR A 166 -61.08 -26.85 -18.63
N PRO A 167 -61.22 -28.19 -18.64
CA PRO A 167 -61.26 -28.97 -19.88
C PRO A 167 -62.43 -28.58 -20.80
N ALA A 168 -62.26 -28.66 -22.12
CA ALA A 168 -63.37 -28.54 -23.06
C ALA A 168 -64.50 -29.54 -22.72
N GLY A 169 -65.75 -29.09 -22.82
CA GLY A 169 -66.94 -29.88 -22.52
C GLY A 169 -67.33 -29.94 -21.03
N SER A 170 -66.50 -29.41 -20.11
CA SER A 170 -66.80 -29.42 -18.68
C SER A 170 -68.11 -28.70 -18.38
N ALA A 171 -69.03 -29.40 -17.70
CA ALA A 171 -70.32 -28.89 -17.32
C ALA A 171 -70.23 -28.05 -16.03
N PHE A 172 -71.04 -27.01 -15.92
CA PHE A 172 -71.15 -26.18 -14.72
C PHE A 172 -72.54 -25.57 -14.56
N ALA A 173 -72.95 -25.38 -13.30
CA ALA A 173 -74.18 -24.69 -12.98
C ALA A 173 -73.95 -23.18 -12.93
N TYR A 174 -74.84 -22.41 -13.53
CA TYR A 174 -74.78 -20.95 -13.60
C TYR A 174 -76.12 -20.38 -13.16
N ALA A 175 -76.14 -19.67 -12.04
CA ALA A 175 -77.36 -19.06 -11.52
C ALA A 175 -77.18 -17.55 -11.38
N GLY A 176 -78.22 -16.78 -11.68
CA GLY A 176 -78.13 -15.33 -11.67
C GLY A 176 -79.47 -14.63 -11.70
N GLN A 177 -79.41 -13.30 -11.63
CA GLN A 177 -80.56 -12.42 -11.71
C GLN A 177 -80.36 -11.39 -12.83
N ALA A 178 -81.34 -11.26 -13.71
CA ALA A 178 -81.31 -10.30 -14.81
C ALA A 178 -82.56 -9.41 -14.79
N THR A 179 -82.42 -8.18 -15.25
CA THR A 179 -83.57 -7.41 -15.72
C THR A 179 -83.77 -7.65 -17.21
N ALA A 180 -85.02 -7.80 -17.63
CA ALA A 180 -85.42 -7.85 -19.02
C ALA A 180 -86.39 -6.69 -19.27
N ARG A 181 -86.12 -5.87 -20.28
CA ARG A 181 -87.00 -4.81 -20.74
C ARG A 181 -87.24 -4.96 -22.22
N ARG A 182 -88.41 -4.54 -22.70
CA ARG A 182 -88.73 -4.64 -24.13
C ARG A 182 -88.38 -3.34 -24.83
N GLU A 183 -87.43 -3.38 -25.77
CA GLU A 183 -87.03 -2.24 -26.59
C GLU A 183 -87.20 -2.60 -28.08
N ASN A 184 -87.90 -1.76 -28.84
CA ASN A 184 -88.12 -1.94 -30.29
C ASN A 184 -88.63 -3.34 -30.68
N GLY A 185 -89.48 -3.95 -29.85
CA GLY A 185 -90.07 -5.27 -30.09
C GLY A 185 -89.24 -6.46 -29.59
N ALA A 186 -87.96 -6.28 -29.26
CA ALA A 186 -87.06 -7.30 -28.73
C ALA A 186 -86.84 -7.15 -27.22
N TRP A 187 -86.51 -8.26 -26.55
CA TRP A 187 -86.05 -8.20 -25.17
C TRP A 187 -84.59 -7.79 -25.10
N VAL A 188 -84.31 -6.79 -24.27
CA VAL A 188 -82.98 -6.36 -23.89
C VAL A 188 -82.77 -6.74 -22.44
N PHE A 189 -81.70 -7.48 -22.19
CA PHE A 189 -81.38 -8.02 -20.87
C PHE A 189 -80.16 -7.30 -20.29
N ALA A 190 -80.18 -7.05 -18.98
CA ALA A 190 -79.04 -6.53 -18.22
C ALA A 190 -78.85 -7.35 -16.94
N ASP A 191 -77.62 -7.81 -16.70
CA ASP A 191 -77.26 -8.53 -15.48
C ASP A 191 -77.27 -7.58 -14.28
N LEU A 192 -77.92 -7.98 -13.18
CA LEU A 192 -78.00 -7.18 -11.95
C LEU A 192 -76.84 -7.43 -10.97
N GLY A 193 -75.92 -8.35 -11.29
CA GLY A 193 -74.58 -8.47 -10.67
C GLY A 193 -74.52 -8.70 -9.15
N SER A 194 -75.65 -8.82 -8.45
CA SER A 194 -75.68 -8.87 -7.00
C SER A 194 -76.46 -10.09 -6.50
N GLY A 195 -75.71 -11.17 -6.26
CA GLY A 195 -76.11 -12.23 -5.33
C GLY A 195 -76.49 -13.58 -5.94
N PHE A 196 -75.61 -14.24 -6.68
CA PHE A 196 -75.55 -15.71 -6.78
C PHE A 196 -74.12 -16.19 -7.16
N VAL A 197 -73.75 -17.40 -6.75
CA VAL A 197 -72.38 -17.96 -6.85
C VAL A 197 -72.03 -18.27 -8.30
N PHE A 198 -71.08 -17.54 -8.87
CA PHE A 198 -70.48 -17.87 -10.16
C PHE A 198 -69.58 -19.11 -10.03
N ALA A 199 -70.08 -20.29 -10.43
CA ALA A 199 -69.22 -21.41 -10.82
C ALA A 199 -68.91 -21.33 -12.33
N ALA A 200 -68.72 -20.13 -12.87
CA ALA A 200 -68.28 -19.96 -14.25
C ALA A 200 -66.90 -20.64 -14.42
N PRO A 201 -66.65 -21.27 -15.57
CA PRO A 201 -65.40 -21.98 -15.79
C PRO A 201 -64.25 -20.98 -15.73
N SER A 202 -63.31 -21.22 -14.82
CA SER A 202 -62.17 -20.33 -14.61
C SER A 202 -61.16 -20.45 -15.76
N GLY A 203 -60.52 -19.32 -16.10
CA GLY A 203 -59.45 -19.25 -17.10
C GLY A 203 -59.90 -18.78 -18.48
N ASP A 204 -58.96 -18.29 -19.29
CA ASP A 204 -59.19 -17.72 -20.62
C ASP A 204 -58.80 -18.70 -21.74
N ARG A 205 -59.16 -18.34 -22.98
CA ARG A 205 -58.75 -19.10 -24.18
C ARG A 205 -57.25 -19.01 -24.37
N LEU A 206 -56.65 -20.05 -24.96
CA LEU A 206 -55.20 -20.07 -25.24
C LEU A 206 -54.74 -18.85 -26.04
N ARG A 207 -55.52 -18.42 -27.04
CA ARG A 207 -55.22 -17.26 -27.91
C ARG A 207 -55.35 -15.90 -27.22
N SER A 208 -55.89 -15.84 -26.01
CA SER A 208 -56.02 -14.61 -25.24
C SER A 208 -54.75 -14.25 -24.48
N PHE A 209 -53.74 -15.12 -24.46
CA PHE A 209 -52.46 -14.87 -23.83
C PHE A 209 -51.43 -14.39 -24.87
N GLU A 210 -50.83 -13.23 -24.61
CA GLU A 210 -49.81 -12.64 -25.46
C GLU A 210 -48.42 -13.29 -25.27
N GLY A 211 -47.57 -13.17 -26.29
CA GLY A 211 -46.19 -13.64 -26.24
C GLY A 211 -46.01 -15.13 -26.51
N ARG A 212 -44.88 -15.69 -26.05
CA ARG A 212 -44.60 -17.14 -26.17
C ARG A 212 -45.26 -17.88 -25.01
N VAL A 213 -46.20 -18.76 -25.35
CA VAL A 213 -47.07 -19.44 -24.40
C VAL A 213 -46.80 -20.94 -24.41
N PHE A 214 -46.71 -21.54 -23.22
CA PHE A 214 -46.49 -22.97 -23.01
C PHE A 214 -47.51 -23.54 -22.01
N VAL A 215 -48.01 -24.75 -22.26
CA VAL A 215 -48.99 -25.42 -21.39
C VAL A 215 -48.30 -26.43 -20.49
N ALA A 216 -48.42 -26.23 -19.18
CA ALA A 216 -47.87 -27.12 -18.16
C ALA A 216 -48.42 -28.55 -18.27
N GLY A 217 -47.54 -29.55 -18.21
CA GLY A 217 -47.86 -30.97 -18.31
C GLY A 217 -48.08 -31.48 -19.73
N ARG A 218 -47.97 -30.62 -20.76
CA ARG A 218 -48.02 -31.04 -22.16
C ARG A 218 -46.63 -31.46 -22.60
N SER A 219 -46.42 -32.75 -22.90
CA SER A 219 -45.10 -33.33 -23.17
C SER A 219 -44.24 -32.56 -24.18
N ARG A 220 -44.85 -32.04 -25.27
CA ARG A 220 -44.14 -31.24 -26.28
C ARG A 220 -43.65 -29.90 -25.73
N ASP A 221 -44.47 -29.24 -24.93
CA ASP A 221 -44.15 -27.92 -24.37
C ASP A 221 -43.09 -28.08 -23.27
N ASP A 222 -43.23 -29.09 -22.41
CA ASP A 222 -42.24 -29.44 -21.39
C ASP A 222 -40.87 -29.80 -21.98
N GLN A 223 -40.84 -30.59 -23.06
CA GLN A 223 -39.61 -30.90 -23.79
C GLN A 223 -38.98 -29.64 -24.40
N THR A 224 -39.79 -28.75 -24.96
CA THR A 224 -39.30 -27.48 -25.53
C THR A 224 -38.72 -26.58 -24.46
N LEU A 225 -39.39 -26.45 -23.31
CA LEU A 225 -38.92 -25.67 -22.17
C LEU A 225 -37.62 -26.23 -21.59
N ARG A 226 -37.48 -27.56 -21.47
CA ARG A 226 -36.24 -28.20 -21.02
C ARG A 226 -35.09 -27.96 -21.99
N ARG A 227 -35.34 -28.00 -23.31
CA ARG A 227 -34.31 -27.71 -24.32
C ARG A 227 -33.86 -26.25 -24.23
N LEU A 228 -34.80 -25.30 -24.20
CA LEU A 228 -34.46 -23.87 -24.08
C LEU A 228 -33.72 -23.58 -22.76
N ALA A 229 -34.10 -24.26 -21.67
CA ALA A 229 -33.41 -24.16 -20.39
C ALA A 229 -31.96 -24.68 -20.48
N ALA A 230 -31.73 -25.81 -21.17
CA ALA A 230 -30.38 -26.32 -21.41
C ALA A 230 -29.54 -25.36 -22.26
N GLU A 231 -30.11 -24.82 -23.34
CA GLU A 231 -29.46 -23.80 -24.19
C GLU A 231 -29.07 -22.55 -23.38
N GLN A 232 -29.93 -22.10 -22.47
CA GLN A 232 -29.66 -20.97 -21.58
C GLN A 232 -28.50 -21.23 -20.62
N VAL A 233 -28.44 -22.44 -20.05
CA VAL A 233 -27.35 -22.84 -19.14
C VAL A 233 -26.02 -22.92 -19.90
N GLU A 234 -26.00 -23.57 -21.07
CA GLU A 234 -24.80 -23.65 -21.91
C GLU A 234 -24.30 -22.25 -22.31
N PHE A 235 -25.22 -21.36 -22.69
CA PHE A 235 -24.89 -19.97 -22.99
C PHE A 235 -24.29 -19.23 -21.78
N THR A 236 -24.84 -19.45 -20.58
CA THR A 236 -24.32 -18.87 -19.34
C THR A 236 -22.91 -19.37 -19.04
N GLU A 237 -22.64 -20.65 -19.20
CA GLU A 237 -21.30 -21.24 -19.00
C GLU A 237 -20.28 -20.63 -19.98
N ARG A 238 -20.65 -20.49 -21.25
CA ARG A 238 -19.83 -19.82 -22.26
C ARG A 238 -19.57 -18.34 -21.92
N LEU A 239 -20.56 -17.64 -21.37
CA LEU A 239 -20.40 -16.25 -20.89
C LEU A 239 -19.41 -16.16 -19.72
N VAL A 240 -19.49 -17.07 -18.75
CA VAL A 240 -18.57 -17.11 -17.61
C VAL A 240 -17.13 -17.35 -18.08
N ALA A 241 -16.93 -18.29 -19.01
CA ALA A 241 -15.62 -18.54 -19.61
C ALA A 241 -15.09 -17.30 -20.37
N ALA A 242 -15.91 -16.70 -21.25
CA ALA A 242 -15.53 -15.50 -22.00
C ALA A 242 -15.19 -14.31 -21.09
N ARG A 243 -15.89 -14.17 -19.95
CA ARG A 243 -15.58 -13.14 -18.95
C ARG A 243 -14.25 -13.40 -18.25
N ALA A 244 -13.96 -14.65 -17.90
CA ALA A 244 -12.67 -15.01 -17.32
C ALA A 244 -11.52 -14.73 -18.30
N GLU A 245 -11.69 -15.08 -19.59
CA GLU A 245 -10.72 -14.77 -20.63
C GLU A 245 -10.51 -13.27 -20.81
N LEU A 246 -11.59 -12.48 -20.90
CA LEU A 246 -11.51 -11.02 -21.04
C LEU A 246 -10.83 -10.36 -19.82
N ALA A 247 -11.09 -10.88 -18.61
CA ALA A 247 -10.42 -10.40 -17.41
C ALA A 247 -8.92 -10.71 -17.44
N GLU A 248 -8.53 -11.90 -17.92
CA GLU A 248 -7.14 -12.29 -18.05
C GLU A 248 -6.40 -11.48 -19.13
N GLU A 249 -7.03 -11.22 -20.27
CA GLU A 249 -6.49 -10.33 -21.31
C GLU A 249 -6.24 -8.92 -20.76
N ARG A 250 -7.24 -8.33 -20.08
CA ARG A 250 -7.07 -7.02 -19.44
C ARG A 250 -5.96 -7.03 -18.40
N ARG A 251 -5.80 -8.12 -17.64
CA ARG A 251 -4.72 -8.28 -16.67
C ARG A 251 -3.37 -8.33 -17.36
N LEU A 252 -3.26 -9.04 -18.49
CA LEU A 252 -2.04 -9.12 -19.30
C LEU A 252 -1.70 -7.76 -19.93
N ASP A 253 -2.68 -7.04 -20.45
CA ASP A 253 -2.51 -5.69 -21.01
C ASP A 253 -2.02 -4.71 -19.94
N GLN A 254 -2.70 -4.66 -18.79
CA GLN A 254 -2.27 -3.84 -17.64
C GLN A 254 -0.87 -4.22 -17.15
N ASN A 255 -0.55 -5.51 -17.11
CA ASN A 255 0.77 -5.97 -16.72
C ASN A 255 1.84 -5.58 -17.74
N THR A 256 1.50 -5.51 -19.03
CA THR A 256 2.38 -5.08 -20.11
C THR A 256 2.63 -3.57 -20.02
N GLU A 257 1.57 -2.77 -19.88
CA GLU A 257 1.65 -1.31 -19.66
C GLU A 257 2.48 -0.97 -18.42
N LEU A 258 2.19 -1.61 -17.29
CA LEU A 258 2.96 -1.42 -16.06
C LEU A 258 4.43 -1.81 -16.24
N THR A 259 4.73 -2.86 -17.01
CA THR A 259 6.12 -3.24 -17.30
C THR A 259 6.83 -2.16 -18.11
N ALA A 260 6.14 -1.51 -19.06
CA ALA A 260 6.70 -0.41 -19.83
C ALA A 260 7.06 0.79 -18.94
N PHE A 261 6.15 1.22 -18.06
CA PHE A 261 6.40 2.33 -17.12
C PHE A 261 7.49 2.04 -16.09
N LEU A 262 7.66 0.78 -15.67
CA LEU A 262 8.68 0.38 -14.70
C LEU A 262 10.04 0.08 -15.34
N SER A 263 10.11 -0.09 -16.67
CA SER A 263 11.36 -0.40 -17.37
C SER A 263 12.48 0.65 -17.16
N PRO A 264 12.20 1.96 -17.09
CA PRO A 264 13.19 2.99 -16.75
C PRO A 264 13.59 3.01 -15.26
N LEU A 265 12.88 2.30 -14.38
CA LEU A 265 13.10 2.31 -12.93
C LEU A 265 13.91 1.10 -12.45
N LYS A 266 14.79 0.57 -13.30
CA LYS A 266 15.63 -0.57 -12.92
C LYS A 266 16.70 -0.13 -11.90
N PRO A 267 17.11 -1.01 -10.99
CA PRO A 267 18.24 -0.75 -10.10
C PRO A 267 19.48 -0.35 -10.90
N GLY A 268 20.15 0.73 -10.47
CA GLY A 268 21.30 1.31 -11.16
C GLY A 268 20.96 2.33 -12.25
N THR A 269 19.68 2.59 -12.53
CA THR A 269 19.28 3.70 -13.40
C THR A 269 19.39 5.03 -12.66
N PHE A 270 19.85 6.05 -13.37
CA PHE A 270 19.98 7.41 -12.87
C PHE A 270 19.07 8.32 -13.68
N PHE A 271 18.40 9.23 -12.99
CA PHE A 271 17.70 10.35 -13.59
C PHE A 271 18.49 11.61 -13.29
N VAL A 272 18.51 12.55 -14.23
CA VAL A 272 19.14 13.86 -14.07
C VAL A 272 18.16 14.94 -14.42
N GLY A 273 18.20 16.03 -13.67
CA GLY A 273 17.30 17.14 -13.93
C GLY A 273 17.50 18.29 -12.96
N GLN A 274 16.43 19.04 -12.77
CA GLN A 274 16.42 20.23 -11.95
C GLN A 274 15.33 20.15 -10.88
N VAL A 275 15.62 20.76 -9.75
CA VAL A 275 14.66 21.08 -8.71
C VAL A 275 14.44 22.58 -8.66
N PHE A 276 13.18 22.97 -8.59
CA PHE A 276 12.68 24.33 -8.61
C PHE A 276 12.01 24.62 -7.26
N PRO A 277 12.60 25.49 -6.43
CA PRO A 277 11.93 25.99 -5.23
C PRO A 277 10.71 26.85 -5.59
N ASP A 278 9.58 26.63 -4.92
CA ASP A 278 8.35 27.39 -5.20
C ASP A 278 8.43 28.86 -4.73
N ASN A 279 9.39 29.18 -3.86
CA ASN A 279 9.64 30.55 -3.40
C ASN A 279 10.46 31.40 -4.38
N GLY A 280 10.69 30.92 -5.61
CA GLY A 280 11.48 31.63 -6.62
C GLY A 280 12.99 31.55 -6.42
N GLY A 281 13.48 30.62 -5.58
CA GLY A 281 14.90 30.31 -5.48
C GLY A 281 15.51 29.82 -6.80
N GLN A 282 16.83 29.94 -6.95
CA GLN A 282 17.49 29.43 -8.16
C GLN A 282 17.31 27.92 -8.29
N PRO A 283 17.05 27.41 -9.52
CA PRO A 283 17.00 25.98 -9.75
C PRO A 283 18.32 25.30 -9.37
N GLY A 284 18.24 24.17 -8.70
CA GLY A 284 19.39 23.32 -8.40
C GLY A 284 19.40 22.10 -9.30
N ALA A 285 20.56 21.64 -9.72
CA ALA A 285 20.67 20.36 -10.41
C ALA A 285 20.56 19.21 -9.40
N VAL A 286 19.85 18.16 -9.78
CA VAL A 286 19.59 16.99 -8.93
C VAL A 286 19.69 15.72 -9.75
N ILE A 287 20.14 14.67 -9.09
CA ILE A 287 20.18 13.31 -9.62
C ILE A 287 19.39 12.38 -8.70
N LEU A 288 18.65 11.46 -9.29
CA LEU A 288 17.91 10.41 -8.59
C LEU A 288 18.45 9.06 -9.05
N GLU A 289 19.05 8.31 -8.14
CA GLU A 289 19.54 6.96 -8.37
C GLU A 289 18.49 5.95 -7.90
N ILE A 290 18.07 5.05 -8.78
CA ILE A 290 17.22 3.93 -8.38
C ILE A 290 18.09 2.82 -7.78
N VAL A 291 17.85 2.48 -6.52
CA VAL A 291 18.65 1.49 -5.77
C VAL A 291 18.00 0.11 -5.82
N SER A 292 16.68 0.05 -5.67
CA SER A 292 15.94 -1.22 -5.77
C SER A 292 14.51 -0.99 -6.26
N LEU A 293 13.95 -2.02 -6.90
CA LEU A 293 12.57 -2.05 -7.38
C LEU A 293 11.95 -3.39 -6.99
N ASN A 294 10.87 -3.35 -6.21
CA ASN A 294 10.07 -4.51 -5.86
C ASN A 294 8.66 -4.35 -6.44
N ARG A 295 8.42 -5.04 -7.56
CA ARG A 295 7.14 -4.98 -8.27
C ARG A 295 5.98 -5.55 -7.45
N GLY A 296 6.20 -6.67 -6.75
CA GLY A 296 5.16 -7.33 -5.96
C GLY A 296 4.70 -6.49 -4.77
N ALA A 297 5.64 -5.80 -4.12
CA ALA A 297 5.34 -4.88 -3.03
C ALA A 297 4.95 -3.46 -3.49
N ARG A 298 4.94 -3.19 -4.82
CA ARG A 298 4.74 -1.86 -5.42
C ARG A 298 5.61 -0.78 -4.76
N LYS A 299 6.88 -1.12 -4.55
CA LYS A 299 7.83 -0.31 -3.79
C LYS A 299 9.13 -0.14 -4.57
N LEU A 300 9.69 1.06 -4.57
CA LEU A 300 11.04 1.35 -5.03
C LEU A 300 11.84 2.03 -3.91
N VAL A 301 13.15 1.88 -3.95
CA VAL A 301 14.07 2.65 -3.11
C VAL A 301 14.99 3.42 -4.04
N ALA A 302 15.15 4.70 -3.77
CA ALA A 302 16.00 5.59 -4.54
C ALA A 302 16.79 6.53 -3.65
N ARG A 303 17.79 7.21 -4.22
CA ARG A 303 18.63 8.19 -3.52
C ARG A 303 18.71 9.46 -4.33
N PHE A 304 18.38 10.59 -3.71
CA PHE A 304 18.70 11.89 -4.24
C PHE A 304 20.19 12.20 -4.03
N ARG A 305 20.76 12.89 -5.02
CA ARG A 305 22.16 13.32 -5.12
C ARG A 305 22.23 14.73 -5.70
N ASN A 306 23.30 15.44 -5.40
CA ASN A 306 23.64 16.69 -6.07
C ASN A 306 24.52 16.44 -7.29
N ASP A 307 24.62 17.42 -8.17
CA ASP A 307 25.39 17.42 -9.42
C ASP A 307 26.92 17.48 -9.24
N GLY A 308 27.43 17.51 -8.01
CA GLY A 308 28.87 17.70 -7.73
C GLY A 308 29.55 16.65 -6.85
N GLY A 309 28.84 15.68 -6.29
CA GLY A 309 29.42 14.76 -5.30
C GLY A 309 28.75 13.40 -5.22
N TRP A 310 29.51 12.38 -4.81
CA TRP A 310 29.04 10.98 -4.76
C TRP A 310 28.71 10.49 -3.34
N LEU A 311 29.12 11.23 -2.30
CA LEU A 311 28.95 10.81 -0.91
C LEU A 311 27.64 11.27 -0.30
N ASP A 312 27.30 12.54 -0.48
CA ASP A 312 26.09 13.12 0.07
C ASP A 312 24.88 12.56 -0.70
N THR A 313 24.02 11.83 0.02
CA THR A 313 22.80 11.25 -0.52
C THR A 313 21.66 11.38 0.47
N ARG A 314 20.44 11.42 -0.04
CA ARG A 314 19.24 11.36 0.77
C ARG A 314 18.32 10.26 0.27
N SER A 315 17.99 9.31 1.14
CA SER A 315 17.28 8.09 0.73
C SER A 315 15.76 8.33 0.73
N VAL A 316 15.10 7.84 -0.31
CA VAL A 316 13.64 7.91 -0.46
C VAL A 316 13.06 6.56 -0.84
N VAL A 317 11.84 6.32 -0.41
CA VAL A 317 11.02 5.17 -0.76
C VAL A 317 9.90 5.66 -1.68
N GLY A 318 9.73 5.00 -2.81
CA GLY A 318 8.62 5.24 -3.72
C GLY A 318 7.55 4.16 -3.66
N THR A 319 6.28 4.55 -3.83
CA THR A 319 5.15 3.63 -4.00
C THR A 319 4.25 4.06 -5.16
N TRP A 320 3.51 3.12 -5.76
CA TRP A 320 2.63 3.39 -6.89
C TRP A 320 1.34 2.55 -6.83
N PRO A 321 0.24 2.99 -7.49
CA PRO A 321 -1.03 2.26 -7.50
C PRO A 321 -0.95 0.99 -8.36
N GLU A 322 -1.95 0.11 -8.24
CA GLU A 322 -2.03 -1.11 -9.05
C GLU A 322 -2.22 -0.84 -10.55
N LYS A 323 -3.01 0.18 -10.87
CA LYS A 323 -3.35 0.55 -12.24
C LYS A 323 -2.69 1.87 -12.62
N PRO A 324 -1.83 1.90 -13.66
CA PRO A 324 -1.36 3.15 -14.24
C PRO A 324 -2.53 3.90 -14.89
N SER A 325 -2.32 5.20 -15.14
CA SER A 325 -3.15 5.93 -16.11
C SER A 325 -2.65 5.63 -17.53
N SER A 326 -3.42 5.97 -18.55
CA SER A 326 -3.03 5.71 -19.95
C SER A 326 -1.67 6.32 -20.31
N ASP A 327 -1.34 7.48 -19.73
CA ASP A 327 -0.22 8.30 -20.19
C ASP A 327 0.91 8.39 -19.15
N SER A 328 0.65 8.00 -17.90
CA SER A 328 1.65 8.03 -16.82
C SER A 328 1.37 7.05 -15.69
N LEU A 329 2.44 6.71 -14.96
CA LEU A 329 2.36 6.00 -13.68
C LEU A 329 2.63 6.99 -12.53
N ALA A 330 1.67 7.14 -11.62
CA ALA A 330 1.84 7.94 -10.41
C ALA A 330 2.80 7.26 -9.43
N ILE A 331 3.74 8.01 -8.87
CA ILE A 331 4.74 7.55 -7.90
C ILE A 331 4.78 8.54 -6.73
N GLN A 332 4.56 8.06 -5.51
CA GLN A 332 4.76 8.84 -4.30
C GLN A 332 6.13 8.55 -3.72
N LEU A 333 6.99 9.56 -3.54
CA LEU A 333 8.30 9.41 -2.90
C LEU A 333 8.29 10.01 -1.50
N GLN A 334 8.83 9.29 -0.52
CA GLN A 334 9.00 9.77 0.85
C GLN A 334 10.40 9.50 1.38
N SER A 335 11.01 10.43 2.13
CA SER A 335 12.30 10.20 2.79
C SER A 335 12.21 9.05 3.79
N THR A 336 13.25 8.20 3.87
CA THR A 336 13.28 7.09 4.83
C THR A 336 13.39 7.57 6.27
N GLU A 337 14.06 8.70 6.48
CA GLU A 337 14.17 9.34 7.79
C GLU A 337 13.81 10.82 7.67
N PRO A 338 13.01 11.38 8.60
CA PRO A 338 12.61 12.79 8.54
C PRO A 338 13.78 13.75 8.81
N ASN A 339 14.83 13.26 9.47
CA ASN A 339 15.95 14.08 9.96
C ASN A 339 17.28 13.86 9.24
N ASP A 340 17.27 13.20 8.07
CA ASP A 340 18.47 12.92 7.26
C ASP A 340 18.90 14.09 6.35
N TRP A 341 18.48 15.32 6.67
CA TRP A 341 18.90 16.48 5.89
C TRP A 341 20.38 16.78 6.11
N ILE A 342 21.03 17.23 5.04
CA ILE A 342 22.43 17.60 5.05
C ILE A 342 22.49 19.13 5.07
N VAL A 343 23.01 19.68 6.16
CA VAL A 343 23.13 21.15 6.32
C VAL A 343 23.90 21.74 5.15
N HIS A 344 23.34 22.78 4.51
CA HIS A 344 23.82 23.40 3.27
C HIS A 344 23.94 22.45 2.07
N GLY A 345 23.24 21.31 2.07
CA GLY A 345 23.27 20.30 1.01
C GLY A 345 22.52 20.68 -0.27
N GLY A 346 22.21 21.94 -0.51
CA GLY A 346 21.38 22.36 -1.65
C GLY A 346 19.88 22.12 -1.44
N PRO A 347 19.04 22.39 -2.46
CA PRO A 347 17.59 22.49 -2.32
C PRO A 347 16.88 21.20 -1.89
N ILE A 348 17.41 20.01 -2.25
CA ILE A 348 16.82 18.71 -1.88
C ILE A 348 17.50 18.11 -0.67
N LEU A 349 18.83 17.96 -0.69
CA LEU A 349 19.53 17.31 0.43
C LEU A 349 19.50 18.18 1.68
N GLY A 350 19.49 19.51 1.54
CA GLY A 350 19.40 20.45 2.66
C GLY A 350 18.00 20.86 3.07
N TYR A 351 16.94 20.29 2.47
CA TYR A 351 15.57 20.58 2.88
C TYR A 351 15.32 20.08 4.31
N THR A 352 15.02 21.03 5.21
CA THR A 352 14.77 20.76 6.63
C THR A 352 13.36 20.21 6.83
N GLY A 353 13.25 18.90 6.98
CA GLY A 353 12.00 18.17 7.13
C GLY A 353 11.94 16.94 6.23
N ALA A 354 10.89 16.12 6.39
CA ALA A 354 10.67 14.95 5.54
C ALA A 354 10.46 15.38 4.08
N LEU A 355 11.05 14.62 3.14
CA LEU A 355 10.72 14.76 1.73
C LEU A 355 9.45 13.97 1.46
N GLU A 356 8.47 14.62 0.85
CA GLU A 356 7.22 14.02 0.41
C GLU A 356 6.88 14.59 -0.96
N PHE A 357 6.92 13.75 -1.98
CA PHE A 357 6.67 14.14 -3.36
C PHE A 357 5.58 13.26 -3.96
N ASN A 358 4.62 13.90 -4.62
CA ASN A 358 3.73 13.23 -5.54
C ASN A 358 4.26 13.44 -6.95
N GLY A 359 4.67 12.36 -7.59
CA GLY A 359 5.26 12.37 -8.92
C GLY A 359 4.54 11.48 -9.92
N GLN A 360 4.99 11.59 -11.16
CA GLN A 360 4.51 10.84 -12.31
C GLN A 360 5.70 10.50 -13.19
N ILE A 361 5.73 9.26 -13.68
CA ILE A 361 6.63 8.85 -14.76
C ILE A 361 5.80 8.71 -16.05
N ALA A 362 6.15 9.50 -17.05
CA ALA A 362 5.53 9.44 -18.37
C ALA A 362 6.08 8.26 -19.18
N ALA A 363 5.42 7.92 -20.30
CA ALA A 363 5.81 6.80 -21.15
C ALA A 363 7.22 6.96 -21.77
N ASP A 364 7.70 8.18 -21.94
CA ASP A 364 9.06 8.50 -22.41
C ASP A 364 10.12 8.39 -21.28
N GLY A 365 9.70 8.04 -20.06
CA GLY A 365 10.54 7.96 -18.87
C GLY A 365 10.73 9.29 -18.14
N THR A 366 10.15 10.40 -18.61
CA THR A 366 10.25 11.69 -17.91
C THR A 366 9.62 11.58 -16.53
N PHE A 367 10.38 11.94 -15.50
CA PHE A 367 9.91 11.97 -14.11
C PHE A 367 9.64 13.41 -13.69
N THR A 368 8.40 13.68 -13.27
CA THR A 368 8.02 14.97 -12.68
C THR A 368 7.46 14.72 -11.29
N ALA A 369 7.76 15.61 -10.35
CA ALA A 369 7.19 15.52 -9.01
C ALA A 369 7.04 16.88 -8.35
N ALA A 370 6.07 16.99 -7.45
CA ALA A 370 5.85 18.18 -6.65
C ALA A 370 5.54 17.82 -5.20
N GLY A 371 6.05 18.63 -4.28
CA GLY A 371 5.86 18.43 -2.85
C GLY A 371 6.89 19.19 -2.04
N CYS A 372 6.65 19.39 -0.74
CA CYS A 372 7.56 20.09 0.15
C CYS A 372 8.00 21.50 -0.34
N LYS A 373 7.15 22.20 -1.11
CA LYS A 373 7.45 23.50 -1.78
C LYS A 373 8.58 23.41 -2.82
N LEU A 374 8.79 22.23 -3.38
CA LEU A 374 9.77 21.91 -4.40
C LEU A 374 9.06 21.24 -5.57
N ARG A 375 9.48 21.59 -6.79
CA ARG A 375 9.09 20.89 -8.02
C ARG A 375 10.32 20.28 -8.67
N ILE A 376 10.19 19.06 -9.15
CA ILE A 376 11.27 18.26 -9.71
C ILE A 376 10.89 17.90 -11.14
N GLN A 377 11.84 18.05 -12.07
CA GLN A 377 11.72 17.56 -13.43
C GLN A 377 13.03 16.90 -13.84
N MET A 378 12.96 15.63 -14.25
CA MET A 378 14.12 14.81 -14.54
C MET A 378 13.87 13.89 -15.73
N MET A 379 14.95 13.52 -16.41
CA MET A 379 14.92 12.53 -17.49
C MET A 379 15.90 11.41 -17.19
N PRO A 380 15.65 10.19 -17.69
CA PRO A 380 16.58 9.08 -17.54
C PRO A 380 17.91 9.43 -18.21
N MET A 381 19.00 9.22 -17.48
CA MET A 381 20.35 9.45 -17.96
C MET A 381 20.77 8.27 -18.85
N SER A 382 21.27 8.57 -20.05
CA SER A 382 21.86 7.55 -20.91
C SER A 382 23.14 6.96 -20.28
N GLU A 383 23.51 5.73 -20.66
CA GLU A 383 24.74 5.10 -20.16
C GLU A 383 26.00 5.94 -20.44
N SER A 384 26.07 6.57 -21.63
CA SER A 384 27.16 7.47 -21.98
C SER A 384 27.15 8.75 -21.15
N GLY A 385 25.96 9.27 -20.82
CA GLY A 385 25.79 10.39 -19.89
C GLY A 385 26.28 10.03 -18.48
N LEU A 386 25.93 8.84 -18.00
CA LEU A 386 26.34 8.33 -16.69
C LEU A 386 27.85 8.13 -16.58
N ALA A 387 28.47 7.57 -17.63
CA ALA A 387 29.92 7.44 -17.69
C ALA A 387 30.63 8.81 -17.62
N LYS A 388 30.13 9.81 -18.37
CA LYS A 388 30.65 11.18 -18.32
C LYS A 388 30.45 11.80 -16.93
N PHE A 389 29.27 11.66 -16.33
CA PHE A 389 29.00 12.20 -15.00
C PHE A 389 29.91 11.58 -13.93
N ARG A 390 30.09 10.25 -13.96
CA ARG A 390 31.04 9.55 -13.06
C ARG A 390 32.47 10.05 -13.27
N ALA A 391 32.91 10.22 -14.50
CA ALA A 391 34.24 10.75 -14.80
C ALA A 391 34.43 12.17 -14.25
N ILE A 392 33.41 13.04 -14.34
CA ILE A 392 33.43 14.39 -13.75
C ILE A 392 33.56 14.30 -12.22
N CYS A 393 32.76 13.44 -11.57
CA CYS A 393 32.84 13.25 -10.11
C CYS A 393 34.21 12.74 -9.66
N VAL A 394 34.77 11.75 -10.36
CA VAL A 394 36.11 11.21 -10.09
C VAL A 394 37.17 12.29 -10.28
N ALA A 395 37.10 13.06 -11.37
CA ALA A 395 38.03 14.16 -11.61
C ALA A 395 37.94 15.25 -10.54
N TYR A 396 36.72 15.60 -10.10
CA TYR A 396 36.52 16.57 -9.02
C TYR A 396 37.06 16.05 -7.68
N ARG A 397 36.76 14.80 -7.30
CA ARG A 397 37.35 14.14 -6.13
C ARG A 397 38.88 14.17 -6.19
N GLN A 398 39.47 13.84 -7.33
CA GLN A 398 40.92 13.86 -7.49
C GLN A 398 41.51 15.26 -7.34
N LYS A 399 40.80 16.31 -7.78
CA LYS A 399 41.20 17.71 -7.55
C LYS A 399 41.21 18.09 -6.08
N LEU A 400 40.39 17.46 -5.24
CA LEU A 400 40.40 17.67 -3.77
C LEU A 400 41.49 16.85 -3.07
N LEU A 401 41.70 15.61 -3.52
CA LEU A 401 42.66 14.70 -2.90
C LEU A 401 44.11 15.07 -3.20
N THR A 402 44.43 15.42 -4.45
CA THR A 402 45.81 15.72 -4.89
C THR A 402 46.51 16.79 -4.04
N PRO A 403 45.93 17.97 -3.76
CA PRO A 403 46.60 19.00 -2.95
C PRO A 403 46.68 18.66 -1.47
N THR A 404 45.97 17.64 -1.00
CA THR A 404 45.92 17.25 0.42
C THR A 404 46.57 15.89 0.69
N GLN A 405 47.35 15.38 -0.27
CA GLN A 405 48.11 14.15 -0.09
C GLN A 405 49.13 14.28 1.05
N PRO A 406 49.40 13.19 1.79
CA PRO A 406 50.46 13.19 2.80
C PRO A 406 51.81 13.65 2.23
N GLY A 407 52.49 14.51 2.97
CA GLY A 407 53.78 15.10 2.59
C GLY A 407 53.68 16.40 1.80
N ILE A 408 52.48 16.82 1.35
CA ILE A 408 52.30 18.15 0.76
C ILE A 408 52.40 19.22 1.83
N VAL A 409 53.21 20.25 1.54
CA VAL A 409 53.48 21.37 2.44
C VAL A 409 53.09 22.67 1.76
N TYR A 410 52.38 23.53 2.49
CA TYR A 410 52.06 24.90 2.13
C TYR A 410 52.67 25.85 3.15
N ARG A 411 53.30 26.93 2.70
CA ARG A 411 53.94 27.94 3.56
C ARG A 411 53.39 29.32 3.22
N GLY A 412 53.11 30.12 4.23
CA GLY A 412 52.57 31.46 4.03
C GLY A 412 52.22 32.12 5.36
N GLU A 413 51.07 32.77 5.41
CA GLU A 413 50.68 33.62 6.54
C GLU A 413 49.24 33.38 6.99
N ALA A 414 49.03 33.45 8.31
CA ALA A 414 47.74 33.62 8.95
C ALA A 414 47.64 35.07 9.45
N ARG A 415 46.69 35.81 8.91
CA ARG A 415 46.45 37.21 9.28
C ARG A 415 45.18 37.32 10.12
N ALA A 416 45.28 37.95 11.29
CA ALA A 416 44.11 38.21 12.12
C ALA A 416 43.11 39.11 11.37
N ARG A 417 41.81 38.79 11.47
CA ARG A 417 40.73 39.58 10.85
C ARG A 417 40.50 40.90 11.57
N THR A 418 40.72 40.92 12.88
CA THR A 418 40.65 42.10 13.73
C THR A 418 42.05 42.55 14.11
N GLY A 419 42.78 43.15 13.17
CA GLY A 419 44.13 43.68 13.41
C GLY A 419 45.03 43.72 12.17
N SER A 420 46.25 44.21 12.35
CA SER A 420 47.32 44.15 11.34
C SER A 420 48.27 42.97 11.53
N ASP A 421 48.11 42.21 12.61
CA ASP A 421 49.03 41.14 12.98
C ASP A 421 48.95 39.99 11.97
N SER A 422 50.12 39.64 11.42
CA SER A 422 50.32 38.48 10.55
C SER A 422 51.32 37.53 11.21
N CYS A 423 51.03 36.24 11.17
CA CYS A 423 51.89 35.19 11.70
C CYS A 423 52.30 34.27 10.54
N PRO A 424 53.62 34.09 10.28
CA PRO A 424 54.06 33.15 9.28
C PRO A 424 53.75 31.72 9.78
N ILE A 425 53.20 30.90 8.88
CA ILE A 425 52.76 29.54 9.17
C ILE A 425 53.15 28.57 8.05
N GLN A 426 53.17 27.30 8.39
CA GLN A 426 53.26 26.18 7.47
C GLN A 426 52.17 25.18 7.79
N ILE A 427 51.53 24.61 6.77
CA ILE A 427 50.59 23.49 6.89
C ILE A 427 51.17 22.31 6.13
N ARG A 428 51.37 21.19 6.81
CA ARG A 428 51.84 19.93 6.24
C ARG A 428 50.76 18.87 6.38
N PHE A 429 50.25 18.36 5.27
CA PHE A 429 49.31 17.23 5.29
C PHE A 429 50.05 15.95 5.68
N THR A 430 49.47 15.18 6.60
CA THR A 430 50.10 13.99 7.19
C THR A 430 49.30 12.72 6.96
N GLU A 431 47.97 12.82 6.91
CA GLU A 431 47.09 11.67 6.66
C GLU A 431 45.97 12.06 5.69
N GLN A 432 45.53 11.09 4.88
CA GLN A 432 44.39 11.23 3.98
C GLN A 432 43.69 9.87 3.86
N ASP A 433 42.37 9.85 4.01
CA ASP A 433 41.50 8.71 3.68
C ASP A 433 40.60 9.10 2.51
N PRO A 434 40.90 8.63 1.28
CA PRO A 434 40.08 8.90 0.10
C PRO A 434 38.65 8.36 0.16
N GLY A 435 38.41 7.29 0.95
CA GLY A 435 37.10 6.66 1.06
C GLY A 435 36.15 7.48 1.95
N ARG A 436 36.67 8.01 3.05
CA ARG A 436 35.93 8.88 3.99
C ARG A 436 36.03 10.36 3.66
N MET A 437 36.87 10.72 2.70
CA MET A 437 37.22 12.11 2.40
C MET A 437 37.73 12.86 3.65
N SER A 438 38.46 12.17 4.53
CA SER A 438 39.05 12.78 5.73
C SER A 438 40.54 13.08 5.52
N VAL A 439 41.01 14.15 6.16
CA VAL A 439 42.39 14.62 6.08
C VAL A 439 42.90 15.06 7.45
N ALA A 440 44.19 14.84 7.69
CA ALA A 440 44.89 15.39 8.83
C ALA A 440 46.14 16.16 8.36
N ALA A 441 46.47 17.21 9.09
CA ALA A 441 47.63 18.03 8.83
C ALA A 441 48.26 18.52 10.14
N ILE A 442 49.41 19.16 10.03
CA ILE A 442 50.09 19.83 11.14
C ILE A 442 50.32 21.28 10.73
N LEU A 443 49.89 22.20 11.59
CA LEU A 443 50.21 23.62 11.52
C LEU A 443 51.53 23.86 12.27
N GLU A 444 52.53 24.44 11.63
CA GLU A 444 53.89 24.61 12.19
C GLU A 444 54.38 26.04 12.01
N SER A 445 55.18 26.54 12.95
CA SER A 445 55.88 27.81 12.77
C SER A 445 57.10 27.63 11.85
N PRO A 446 57.23 28.42 10.77
CA PRO A 446 58.33 28.31 9.82
C PRO A 446 59.60 29.05 10.27
N THR A 447 59.60 29.73 11.42
CA THR A 447 60.68 30.64 11.86
C THR A 447 61.65 30.00 12.87
N GLY A 448 61.60 28.67 13.04
CA GLY A 448 62.50 27.92 13.93
C GLY A 448 61.99 27.78 15.37
N ALA A 449 60.90 28.45 15.73
CA ALA A 449 60.19 28.16 16.98
C ALA A 449 59.45 26.81 16.86
N ALA A 450 59.54 25.95 17.87
CA ALA A 450 58.90 24.62 17.88
C ALA A 450 57.39 24.69 18.21
N PHE A 451 56.67 25.63 17.57
CA PHE A 451 55.21 25.74 17.72
C PHE A 451 54.53 24.86 16.68
N SER A 452 53.68 23.95 17.14
CA SER A 452 52.97 23.00 16.29
C SER A 452 51.55 22.74 16.84
N ARG A 453 50.58 22.57 15.95
CA ARG A 453 49.20 22.17 16.29
C ARG A 453 48.70 21.13 15.30
N ALA A 454 47.96 20.13 15.79
CA ALA A 454 47.29 19.17 14.93
C ALA A 454 46.06 19.79 14.27
N LEU A 455 45.85 19.45 12.99
CA LEU A 455 44.68 19.81 12.20
C LEU A 455 43.95 18.52 11.81
N ARG A 456 42.64 18.47 12.02
CA ARG A 456 41.80 17.34 11.56
C ARG A 456 40.58 17.86 10.81
N GLY A 457 40.18 17.20 9.75
CA GLY A 457 38.91 17.50 9.12
C GLY A 457 38.64 16.73 7.85
N ASN A 458 37.85 17.32 6.97
CA ASN A 458 37.22 16.63 5.85
C ASN A 458 37.29 17.44 4.56
N LEU A 459 37.23 16.74 3.43
CA LEU A 459 37.08 17.25 2.09
C LEU A 459 35.59 17.15 1.70
N ILE A 460 34.98 18.29 1.41
CA ILE A 460 33.57 18.40 1.06
C ILE A 460 33.42 18.39 -0.46
N GLU A 461 32.84 17.33 -1.00
CA GLU A 461 32.53 17.23 -2.44
C GLU A 461 31.29 18.04 -2.85
N ASN A 462 30.36 18.20 -1.92
CA ASN A 462 29.11 18.90 -2.19
C ASN A 462 29.38 20.40 -2.37
N SER A 463 29.29 20.88 -3.61
CA SER A 463 29.56 22.27 -3.99
C SER A 463 28.76 23.28 -3.17
N HIS A 464 27.49 22.96 -2.85
CA HIS A 464 26.63 23.81 -2.03
C HIS A 464 27.16 23.95 -0.58
N ARG A 465 27.68 22.88 0.00
CA ARG A 465 28.27 22.90 1.36
C ARG A 465 29.67 23.47 1.39
N ALA A 466 30.43 23.23 0.32
CA ALA A 466 31.80 23.68 0.22
C ALA A 466 31.88 25.20 0.10
N GLU A 467 30.92 25.85 -0.57
CA GLU A 467 30.94 27.30 -0.86
C GLU A 467 32.29 27.74 -1.47
N ASN A 468 32.77 26.98 -2.45
CA ASN A 468 34.09 27.10 -3.09
C ASN A 468 35.31 26.84 -2.19
N ARG A 469 35.10 26.31 -0.97
CA ARG A 469 36.13 25.98 0.00
C ARG A 469 35.96 24.54 0.46
N PRO A 470 36.39 23.56 -0.33
CA PRO A 470 36.09 22.17 -0.06
C PRO A 470 36.92 21.58 1.09
N ILE A 471 38.02 22.22 1.51
CA ILE A 471 38.89 21.70 2.57
C ILE A 471 38.46 22.32 3.90
N ARG A 472 38.01 21.50 4.85
CA ARG A 472 37.67 21.91 6.22
C ARG A 472 38.68 21.31 7.18
N LEU A 473 39.39 22.13 7.94
CA LEU A 473 40.32 21.67 8.97
C LEU A 473 39.98 22.36 10.29
N THR A 474 40.05 21.63 11.39
CA THR A 474 39.77 22.13 12.73
C THR A 474 41.06 22.12 13.55
N LEU A 475 41.34 23.24 14.21
CA LEU A 475 42.32 23.32 15.30
C LEU A 475 41.57 23.23 16.62
N PHE A 476 42.04 22.36 17.52
CA PHE A 476 41.42 22.19 18.83
C PHE A 476 42.14 22.99 19.91
N PRO A 477 41.44 23.54 20.92
CA PRO A 477 42.01 24.30 22.02
C PRO A 477 43.12 23.57 22.77
N ILE A 478 43.01 22.25 22.88
CA ILE A 478 43.98 21.39 23.58
C ILE A 478 45.37 21.45 22.95
N ASP A 479 45.45 21.72 21.65
CA ASP A 479 46.71 21.87 20.92
C ASP A 479 47.27 23.31 20.99
N SER A 480 46.66 24.21 21.76
CA SER A 480 47.16 25.59 21.86
C SER A 480 48.51 25.67 22.59
N VAL A 481 49.43 26.48 22.04
CA VAL A 481 50.78 26.62 22.55
C VAL A 481 50.86 27.90 23.38
N ARG A 482 50.84 27.75 24.71
CA ARG A 482 50.85 28.89 25.66
C ARG A 482 52.06 29.82 25.53
N SER A 483 53.19 29.31 25.04
CA SER A 483 54.42 30.09 24.85
C SER A 483 54.46 30.84 23.51
N ALA A 484 53.49 30.64 22.62
CA ALA A 484 53.40 31.38 21.37
C ALA A 484 52.84 32.80 21.59
N PRO A 485 53.08 33.76 20.68
CA PRO A 485 52.53 35.11 20.79
C PRO A 485 51.01 35.10 20.93
N ALA A 486 50.46 35.86 21.88
CA ALA A 486 49.04 35.81 22.25
C ALA A 486 48.06 36.07 21.08
N ASN A 487 48.47 36.89 20.11
CA ASN A 487 47.67 37.20 18.92
C ASN A 487 47.93 36.24 17.74
N SER A 488 48.78 35.23 17.92
CA SER A 488 49.07 34.23 16.89
C SER A 488 48.06 33.09 16.91
N ILE A 489 47.86 32.47 15.75
CA ILE A 489 47.06 31.25 15.62
C ILE A 489 47.55 30.09 16.51
N PHE A 490 48.84 30.07 16.88
CA PHE A 490 49.40 29.04 17.74
C PHE A 490 48.94 29.14 19.19
N ALA A 491 48.74 30.36 19.71
CA ALA A 491 48.27 30.59 21.08
C ALA A 491 46.74 30.59 21.21
N TYR A 492 46.00 30.57 20.09
CA TYR A 492 44.55 30.72 20.10
C TYR A 492 43.85 29.51 20.74
N ALA A 493 43.20 29.75 21.89
CA ALA A 493 42.67 28.71 22.78
C ALA A 493 41.17 28.39 22.58
N ARG A 494 40.64 28.59 21.36
CA ARG A 494 39.30 28.16 20.95
C ARG A 494 39.39 27.29 19.70
N ASP A 495 38.32 26.58 19.39
CA ASP A 495 38.21 25.87 18.12
C ASP A 495 38.32 26.87 16.97
N LEU A 496 39.12 26.53 15.96
CA LEU A 496 39.19 27.27 14.70
C LEU A 496 38.84 26.33 13.55
N ALA A 497 37.73 26.60 12.89
CA ALA A 497 37.28 25.87 11.71
C ALA A 497 37.81 26.56 10.44
N MET A 498 39.00 26.15 9.99
CA MET A 498 39.62 26.65 8.77
C MET A 498 38.86 26.16 7.55
N GLU A 499 38.39 27.12 6.75
CA GLU A 499 37.76 26.88 5.46
C GLU A 499 38.68 27.26 4.31
N LEU A 500 39.19 26.26 3.61
CA LEU A 500 40.26 26.43 2.64
C LEU A 500 39.83 26.00 1.23
N SER A 501 40.35 26.71 0.24
CA SER A 501 40.32 26.40 -1.18
C SER A 501 41.74 26.28 -1.73
N VAL A 502 41.88 25.54 -2.82
CA VAL A 502 43.15 25.41 -3.55
C VAL A 502 42.96 25.87 -4.97
N GLU A 503 43.79 26.83 -5.39
CA GLU A 503 43.88 27.33 -6.76
C GLU A 503 45.33 27.25 -7.22
N GLY A 504 45.62 26.31 -8.12
CA GLY A 504 46.98 25.96 -8.50
C GLY A 504 47.80 25.53 -7.28
N ASP A 505 48.90 26.22 -7.02
CA ASP A 505 49.76 26.00 -5.85
C ASP A 505 49.39 26.87 -4.64
N THR A 506 48.29 27.61 -4.68
CA THR A 506 47.87 28.48 -3.57
C THR A 506 46.77 27.82 -2.75
N LEU A 507 47.00 27.67 -1.44
CA LEU A 507 46.00 27.33 -0.44
C LEU A 507 45.54 28.62 0.24
N SER A 508 44.26 28.96 0.12
CA SER A 508 43.71 30.20 0.66
C SER A 508 42.40 29.97 1.39
N GLY A 509 42.05 30.82 2.33
CA GLY A 509 40.82 30.64 3.08
C GLY A 509 40.65 31.60 4.24
N LYS A 510 39.68 31.29 5.11
CA LYS A 510 39.48 32.03 6.37
C LYS A 510 38.78 31.14 7.38
N ASP A 511 38.72 31.64 8.60
CA ASP A 511 37.74 31.24 9.61
C ASP A 511 37.13 32.51 10.24
N GLU A 512 36.55 32.37 11.43
CA GLU A 512 35.97 33.48 12.18
C GLU A 512 37.00 34.57 12.56
N ASN A 513 38.27 34.20 12.78
CA ASN A 513 39.30 35.03 13.38
C ASN A 513 40.50 35.31 12.44
N PHE A 514 40.80 34.44 11.49
CA PHE A 514 42.00 34.52 10.65
C PHE A 514 41.66 34.40 9.15
N VAL A 515 42.52 34.97 8.31
CA VAL A 515 42.58 34.78 6.86
C VAL A 515 43.90 34.10 6.51
N TYR A 516 43.84 33.13 5.62
CA TYR A 516 44.95 32.26 5.24
C TYR A 516 45.35 32.48 3.80
N ARG A 517 46.65 32.62 3.55
CA ARG A 517 47.21 32.56 2.20
C ARG A 517 48.57 31.89 2.25
N LEU A 518 48.66 30.71 1.65
CA LEU A 518 49.85 29.88 1.64
C LEU A 518 50.14 29.39 0.22
N THR A 519 51.42 29.24 -0.10
CA THR A 519 51.89 28.71 -1.38
C THR A 519 52.53 27.35 -1.15
N ARG A 520 52.27 26.40 -2.05
CA ARG A 520 52.87 25.07 -2.01
C ARG A 520 54.38 25.21 -2.12
N VAL A 521 55.08 24.56 -1.21
CA VAL A 521 56.53 24.46 -1.27
C VAL A 521 56.89 23.11 -1.88
N SER A 522 57.73 23.12 -2.91
CA SER A 522 58.37 21.90 -3.38
C SER A 522 59.12 21.26 -2.21
N PRO A 523 59.03 19.93 -2.02
CA PRO A 523 59.66 19.29 -0.88
C PRO A 523 61.16 19.57 -0.90
N GLU A 524 61.64 20.38 0.04
CA GLU A 524 63.06 20.39 0.39
C GLU A 524 63.35 19.06 1.08
N PRO A 525 64.34 18.27 0.60
CA PRO A 525 64.76 17.08 1.31
C PRO A 525 65.44 17.52 2.61
N ARG A 526 64.70 17.56 3.72
CA ARG A 526 65.32 17.64 5.04
C ARG A 526 65.85 16.25 5.42
N PRO A 527 67.11 16.15 5.87
CA PRO A 527 67.66 14.90 6.36
C PRO A 527 66.85 14.48 7.59
N VAL A 528 66.37 13.25 7.57
CA VAL A 528 65.77 12.59 8.73
C VAL A 528 66.87 12.50 9.80
N PRO A 529 66.68 12.98 11.04
CA PRO A 529 67.60 12.67 12.12
C PRO A 529 67.50 11.18 12.40
N GLU A 530 68.58 10.47 12.12
CA GLU A 530 68.78 9.07 12.47
C GLU A 530 68.79 8.96 14.00
N SER A 531 67.67 8.51 14.56
CA SER A 531 67.60 8.08 15.96
C SER A 531 66.90 6.72 16.01
N ALA A 532 67.74 5.71 16.15
CA ALA A 532 67.53 4.39 16.74
C ALA A 532 66.10 3.82 16.66
N ILE A 533 65.88 2.96 15.67
CA ILE A 533 64.89 1.88 15.76
C ILE A 533 65.64 0.64 16.26
N PRO A 534 65.41 0.14 17.49
CA PRO A 534 65.79 -1.21 17.84
C PRO A 534 64.70 -2.19 17.38
N ASP A 535 65.19 -3.31 16.82
CA ASP A 535 64.56 -4.60 16.59
C ASP A 535 63.29 -4.69 15.74
N THR A 536 63.51 -5.19 14.53
CA THR A 536 62.55 -5.71 13.57
C THR A 536 61.60 -6.75 14.22
N PRO A 537 60.29 -6.49 14.33
CA PRO A 537 59.33 -7.53 14.68
C PRO A 537 59.11 -8.48 13.48
N PRO A 538 58.68 -9.73 13.72
CA PRO A 538 58.55 -10.75 12.68
C PRO A 538 57.62 -10.32 11.55
N THR A 539 58.00 -10.65 10.32
CA THR A 539 57.21 -10.46 9.10
C THR A 539 55.90 -11.25 9.20
N ILE A 540 54.77 -10.55 9.33
CA ILE A 540 53.44 -11.16 9.46
C ILE A 540 52.91 -11.52 8.07
N VAL A 541 52.61 -12.81 7.87
CA VAL A 541 52.01 -13.36 6.64
C VAL A 541 50.52 -13.59 6.90
N ALA A 542 49.65 -13.03 6.06
CA ALA A 542 48.21 -13.29 6.10
C ALA A 542 47.93 -14.80 5.91
N LEU A 543 46.89 -15.32 6.57
CA LEU A 543 46.48 -16.73 6.43
C LEU A 543 46.19 -17.04 4.94
N PRO A 544 46.74 -18.13 4.39
CA PRO A 544 46.45 -18.52 3.01
C PRO A 544 44.96 -18.86 2.85
N PRO A 545 44.35 -18.55 1.69
CA PRO A 545 42.95 -18.88 1.41
C PRO A 545 42.71 -20.38 1.58
N GLY A 546 41.82 -20.77 2.52
CA GLY A 546 41.43 -22.17 2.75
C GLY A 546 41.91 -22.81 4.07
N ALA A 547 42.68 -22.09 4.90
CA ALA A 547 43.02 -22.58 6.24
C ALA A 547 41.78 -22.63 7.16
N LYS A 548 41.57 -23.75 7.86
CA LYS A 548 40.50 -23.88 8.87
C LYS A 548 40.78 -22.93 10.04
N GLU A 549 39.78 -22.14 10.42
CA GLU A 549 39.90 -21.22 11.55
C GLU A 549 40.19 -21.99 12.86
N PRO A 550 41.07 -21.47 13.73
CA PRO A 550 41.32 -22.07 15.03
C PRO A 550 40.07 -22.00 15.91
N PRO A 551 39.83 -22.98 16.79
CA PRO A 551 38.70 -22.96 17.70
C PRO A 551 38.73 -21.70 18.59
N PHE A 552 37.56 -21.12 18.84
CA PHE A 552 37.44 -19.90 19.65
C PHE A 552 37.99 -20.10 21.08
N PRO A 553 38.53 -19.03 21.70
CA PRO A 553 38.98 -19.05 23.08
C PRO A 553 37.87 -19.46 24.05
N ARG A 554 38.23 -20.17 25.12
CA ARG A 554 37.28 -20.63 26.16
C ARG A 554 37.28 -19.75 27.41
N ARG A 555 38.34 -18.96 27.63
CA ARG A 555 38.46 -18.11 28.81
C ARG A 555 37.82 -16.74 28.54
N PRO A 556 37.24 -16.08 29.56
CA PRO A 556 36.73 -14.73 29.40
C PRO A 556 37.81 -13.73 29.00
N GLY A 557 37.47 -12.79 28.13
CA GLY A 557 38.38 -11.76 27.64
C GLY A 557 38.22 -11.46 26.16
N LEU A 558 38.98 -10.49 25.67
CA LEU A 558 39.04 -10.16 24.25
C LEU A 558 40.31 -10.76 23.64
N TYR A 559 40.16 -11.35 22.46
CA TYR A 559 41.25 -12.01 21.74
C TYR A 559 41.31 -11.49 20.31
N ALA A 560 42.51 -11.39 19.76
CA ALA A 560 42.74 -11.09 18.35
C ALA A 560 43.30 -12.32 17.62
N LEU A 561 42.88 -12.52 16.37
CA LEU A 561 43.42 -13.57 15.51
C LEU A 561 44.73 -13.09 14.87
N VAL A 562 45.85 -13.67 15.29
CA VAL A 562 47.19 -13.38 14.77
C VAL A 562 47.81 -14.69 14.31
N GLU A 563 48.20 -14.76 13.03
CA GLU A 563 48.88 -15.93 12.44
C GLU A 563 48.14 -17.26 12.71
N GLY A 564 46.81 -17.26 12.63
CA GLY A 564 46.00 -18.46 12.87
C GLY A 564 45.89 -18.90 14.33
N LYS A 565 46.23 -18.02 15.28
CA LYS A 565 46.04 -18.24 16.72
C LYS A 565 45.31 -17.08 17.38
N TRP A 566 44.45 -17.39 18.34
CA TRP A 566 43.80 -16.38 19.17
C TRP A 566 44.73 -15.93 20.31
N LEU A 567 45.15 -14.66 20.29
CA LEU A 567 45.97 -14.05 21.33
C LEU A 567 45.14 -13.12 22.21
N PRO A 568 45.24 -13.19 23.55
CA PRO A 568 44.51 -12.29 24.43
C PRO A 568 45.00 -10.85 24.27
N LEU A 569 44.08 -9.89 24.25
CA LEU A 569 44.40 -8.47 24.30
C LEU A 569 44.56 -8.01 25.76
N PRO A 570 45.55 -7.14 26.07
CA PRO A 570 45.72 -6.58 27.40
C PRO A 570 44.63 -5.56 27.72
N ARG A 571 44.22 -5.51 28.99
CA ARG A 571 43.38 -4.42 29.52
C ARG A 571 44.19 -3.17 29.81
N ASN A 572 45.51 -3.28 29.99
CA ASN A 572 46.42 -2.15 30.22
C ASN A 572 45.96 -1.13 31.28
N GLN A 573 45.35 -1.63 32.37
CA GLN A 573 44.78 -0.81 33.44
C GLN A 573 43.86 0.31 32.90
N ALA A 574 43.08 -0.01 31.87
CA ALA A 574 42.13 0.91 31.27
C ALA A 574 41.10 1.37 32.30
N ARG A 575 40.87 2.68 32.34
CA ARG A 575 39.74 3.28 33.05
C ARG A 575 38.97 4.18 32.09
N LYS A 576 37.65 4.16 32.20
CA LYS A 576 36.79 5.13 31.53
C LYS A 576 36.71 6.38 32.40
N VAL A 577 36.93 7.53 31.78
CA VAL A 577 36.76 8.85 32.39
C VAL A 577 35.59 9.49 31.66
N GLU A 578 34.51 9.75 32.40
CA GLU A 578 33.33 10.47 31.89
C GLU A 578 33.55 11.97 32.06
N TYR A 579 33.16 12.77 31.08
CA TYR A 579 33.20 14.22 31.20
C TYR A 579 31.93 14.70 31.95
N GLU A 580 32.09 15.30 33.13
CA GLU A 580 31.00 15.64 34.08
C GLU A 580 29.93 16.64 33.58
N GLU A 581 30.06 17.23 32.37
CA GLU A 581 29.16 18.30 31.89
C GLU A 581 28.58 18.09 30.47
N THR A 582 28.72 16.90 29.88
CA THR A 582 28.36 16.68 28.47
C THR A 582 26.84 16.57 28.26
N LYS A 583 26.21 17.57 27.62
CA LYS A 583 24.78 17.52 27.26
C LYS A 583 24.60 16.79 25.92
N PRO A 584 23.41 16.24 25.60
CA PRO A 584 23.14 15.64 24.29
C PRO A 584 23.46 16.54 23.09
N ALA A 585 23.41 17.86 23.27
CA ALA A 585 23.79 18.84 22.25
C ALA A 585 25.30 18.85 21.93
N ASP A 586 26.17 18.44 22.87
CA ASP A 586 27.61 18.36 22.68
C ASP A 586 28.01 17.16 21.79
N VAL A 587 27.19 16.10 21.74
CA VAL A 587 27.38 14.94 20.85
C VAL A 587 27.22 15.34 19.38
N ALA A 588 26.24 16.20 19.08
CA ALA A 588 26.06 16.76 17.74
C ALA A 588 27.22 17.67 17.30
N SER A 589 28.01 18.18 18.25
CA SER A 589 29.21 19.00 18.00
C SER A 589 30.50 18.19 17.87
N GLY A 590 30.45 16.86 18.06
CA GLY A 590 31.59 15.98 17.86
C GLY A 590 32.56 15.86 19.04
N LYS A 591 32.16 16.29 20.24
CA LYS A 591 32.94 16.07 21.46
C LYS A 591 32.77 14.63 21.96
N PRO A 592 33.86 13.91 22.29
CA PRO A 592 33.76 12.57 22.83
C PRO A 592 33.11 12.61 24.23
N MET A 593 32.23 11.66 24.51
CA MET A 593 31.52 11.58 25.80
C MET A 593 32.32 10.84 26.87
N VAL A 594 33.14 9.88 26.44
CA VAL A 594 33.95 9.04 27.33
C VAL A 594 35.37 9.00 26.80
N GLU A 595 36.34 9.09 27.69
CA GLU A 595 37.73 8.89 27.37
C GLU A 595 38.24 7.63 28.06
N VAL A 596 38.85 6.71 27.30
CA VAL A 596 39.55 5.57 27.87
C VAL A 596 41.00 5.95 28.11
N VAL A 597 41.43 5.84 29.36
CA VAL A 597 42.80 6.14 29.79
C VAL A 597 43.50 4.84 30.13
N PHE A 598 44.60 4.55 29.45
CA PHE A 598 45.46 3.38 29.71
C PHE A 598 46.74 3.81 30.40
N THR A 599 47.05 3.14 31.51
CA THR A 599 48.23 3.40 32.36
C THR A 599 49.17 2.19 32.46
N GLY A 600 48.71 1.01 32.05
CA GLY A 600 49.52 -0.21 32.01
C GLY A 600 50.56 -0.19 30.89
N THR A 601 51.51 -1.11 30.96
CA THR A 601 52.61 -1.23 30.00
C THR A 601 52.67 -2.62 29.34
N ASP A 602 51.60 -3.42 29.44
CA ASP A 602 51.60 -4.74 28.84
C ASP A 602 51.68 -4.62 27.30
N PRO A 603 52.48 -5.48 26.65
CA PRO A 603 52.68 -5.43 25.21
C PRO A 603 51.37 -5.68 24.48
N ARG A 604 51.10 -4.85 23.47
CA ARG A 604 49.88 -4.90 22.66
C ARG A 604 50.09 -5.82 21.46
N PRO A 605 49.17 -6.77 21.20
CA PRO A 605 49.21 -7.56 19.99
C PRO A 605 49.15 -6.68 18.74
N VAL A 606 50.03 -6.95 17.79
CA VAL A 606 50.11 -6.25 16.50
C VAL A 606 49.32 -7.02 15.46
N LEU A 607 48.36 -6.35 14.82
CA LEU A 607 47.41 -6.93 13.88
C LEU A 607 47.63 -6.35 12.47
N PRO A 608 47.35 -7.13 11.41
CA PRO A 608 47.47 -6.64 10.05
C PRO A 608 46.32 -5.67 9.70
N ARG A 609 46.65 -4.61 8.96
CA ARG A 609 45.72 -3.57 8.48
C ARG A 609 44.47 -4.09 7.76
N ASP A 610 44.63 -5.14 6.94
CA ASP A 610 43.61 -5.61 6.00
C ASP A 610 42.55 -6.52 6.63
N SER A 611 42.77 -7.02 7.86
CA SER A 611 41.93 -8.10 8.41
C SER A 611 41.98 -8.23 9.94
N VAL A 612 41.68 -7.16 10.67
CA VAL A 612 41.52 -7.27 12.14
C VAL A 612 40.25 -8.05 12.48
N ARG A 613 40.45 -9.18 13.17
CA ARG A 613 39.41 -10.06 13.69
C ARG A 613 39.58 -10.25 15.18
N LEU A 614 38.53 -9.91 15.94
CA LEU A 614 38.52 -10.05 17.38
C LEU A 614 37.40 -11.00 17.82
N ALA A 615 37.62 -11.69 18.93
CA ALA A 615 36.63 -12.55 19.58
C ALA A 615 36.58 -12.19 21.07
N TYR A 616 35.44 -11.70 21.52
CA TYR A 616 35.17 -11.44 22.93
C TYR A 616 34.40 -12.61 23.53
N ARG A 617 34.93 -13.19 24.61
CA ARG A 617 34.25 -14.19 25.42
C ARG A 617 33.80 -13.54 26.73
N GLY A 618 32.50 -13.42 26.96
CA GLY A 618 31.94 -12.78 28.13
C GLY A 618 30.43 -12.57 28.03
N ALA A 619 29.80 -12.20 29.13
CA ALA A 619 28.37 -11.87 29.11
C ALA A 619 28.11 -10.65 28.22
N PRO A 620 27.00 -10.63 27.45
CA PRO A 620 26.61 -9.44 26.72
C PRO A 620 26.44 -8.26 27.68
N PRO A 621 26.95 -7.06 27.32
CA PRO A 621 26.67 -5.88 28.12
C PRO A 621 25.15 -5.66 28.14
N ALA A 622 24.63 -5.18 29.29
CA ALA A 622 23.22 -4.85 29.39
C ALA A 622 22.88 -3.77 28.36
N GLN A 623 21.89 -4.05 27.50
CA GLN A 623 21.37 -3.02 26.60
C GLN A 623 20.56 -2.00 27.41
N PRO A 624 20.72 -0.70 27.14
CA PRO A 624 19.90 0.33 27.76
C PRO A 624 18.41 0.16 27.43
N GLU A 625 17.52 0.56 28.34
CA GLU A 625 16.08 0.50 28.08
C GLU A 625 15.70 1.49 26.97
N GLY A 626 15.12 0.99 25.86
CA GLY A 626 14.67 1.82 24.73
C GLY A 626 15.61 1.88 23.52
N VAL A 627 16.74 1.17 23.52
CA VAL A 627 17.58 1.02 22.31
C VAL A 627 16.99 -0.02 21.33
N PRO A 628 17.16 0.17 20.01
CA PRO A 628 16.91 -0.88 19.02
C PRO A 628 17.78 -2.13 19.22
N ASP A 629 17.28 -3.31 18.87
CA ASP A 629 17.99 -4.60 19.00
C ASP A 629 19.36 -4.63 18.27
N ASN A 630 19.53 -3.79 17.24
CA ASN A 630 20.76 -3.67 16.46
C ASN A 630 21.75 -2.62 17.01
N PHE A 631 21.57 -2.14 18.24
CA PHE A 631 22.50 -1.21 18.87
C PHE A 631 23.89 -1.85 19.05
N PRO A 632 24.98 -1.14 18.71
CA PRO A 632 26.34 -1.67 18.83
C PRO A 632 26.68 -2.04 20.27
N VAL A 633 27.24 -3.24 20.45
CA VAL A 633 27.69 -3.75 21.76
C VAL A 633 29.18 -3.54 22.03
N ALA A 634 29.90 -3.05 21.01
CA ALA A 634 31.32 -2.75 21.06
C ALA A 634 31.59 -1.46 20.29
N GLU A 635 32.62 -0.73 20.71
CA GLU A 635 33.10 0.49 20.09
C GLU A 635 34.63 0.46 20.04
N ALA A 636 35.25 0.95 18.97
CA ALA A 636 36.70 1.08 18.91
C ALA A 636 37.10 2.47 18.38
N SER A 637 38.21 2.98 18.88
CA SER A 637 38.76 4.29 18.54
C SER A 637 40.29 4.28 18.56
N ARG A 638 40.92 5.17 17.80
CA ARG A 638 42.38 5.33 17.81
C ARG A 638 42.79 5.96 19.14
N SER A 639 43.78 5.34 19.77
CA SER A 639 44.44 5.93 20.94
C SER A 639 45.55 6.89 20.52
N PHE A 640 45.79 7.92 21.33
CA PHE A 640 46.89 8.85 21.21
C PHE A 640 47.67 8.92 22.52
N LEU A 641 48.94 9.31 22.43
CA LEU A 641 49.83 9.47 23.57
C LEU A 641 49.88 10.95 23.97
N THR A 642 49.66 11.27 25.24
CA THR A 642 49.87 12.63 25.76
C THR A 642 51.34 12.87 26.08
N VAL A 643 51.71 14.12 26.35
CA VAL A 643 53.08 14.52 26.70
C VAL A 643 53.60 13.77 27.93
N ASP A 644 52.71 13.40 28.85
CA ASP A 644 53.03 12.66 30.07
C ASP A 644 53.16 11.14 29.85
N GLY A 645 53.07 10.67 28.60
CA GLY A 645 53.17 9.26 28.25
C GLY A 645 51.92 8.43 28.58
N ILE A 646 50.83 9.09 28.98
CA ILE A 646 49.54 8.45 29.22
C ILE A 646 48.83 8.26 27.88
N ARG A 647 48.19 7.11 27.69
CA ARG A 647 47.47 6.80 26.44
C ARG A 647 45.97 7.03 26.63
N HIS A 648 45.40 7.74 25.68
CA HIS A 648 44.02 8.19 25.71
C HIS A 648 43.31 7.75 24.44
N ALA A 649 42.08 7.27 24.54
CA ALA A 649 41.25 6.96 23.39
C ALA A 649 39.87 7.59 23.57
N PRO A 650 39.48 8.56 22.72
CA PRO A 650 38.19 9.22 22.81
C PRO A 650 37.13 8.29 22.23
N LEU A 651 36.10 7.99 23.02
CA LEU A 651 34.93 7.22 22.62
C LEU A 651 33.72 8.15 22.60
N ASP A 652 32.87 7.96 21.60
CA ASP A 652 31.61 8.69 21.46
C ASP A 652 30.51 8.06 22.35
N ALA A 653 30.78 6.85 22.87
CA ALA A 653 30.17 6.12 23.98
C ALA A 653 28.89 5.30 23.74
N ILE A 654 28.98 4.03 24.14
CA ILE A 654 27.86 3.14 24.50
C ILE A 654 27.56 3.34 26.00
N LEU A 655 26.63 4.23 26.35
CA LEU A 655 26.13 4.46 27.72
C LEU A 655 24.64 4.16 27.82
N SER A 656 24.14 3.99 29.05
CA SER A 656 22.72 3.73 29.33
C SER A 656 21.77 4.87 28.93
N ASP A 657 22.30 6.07 28.72
CA ASP A 657 21.48 7.29 28.69
C ASP A 657 21.69 8.14 27.41
N VAL A 658 22.57 7.72 26.49
CA VAL A 658 22.89 8.48 25.26
C VAL A 658 22.97 7.58 24.04
N TYR A 659 22.29 8.01 22.96
CA TYR A 659 22.08 7.25 21.74
C TYR A 659 22.79 7.91 20.56
N GLY A 660 23.76 7.20 19.97
CA GLY A 660 24.27 7.53 18.63
C GLY A 660 25.78 7.49 18.49
N PHE A 661 26.26 7.17 17.29
CA PHE A 661 27.64 7.39 16.89
C PHE A 661 27.79 8.86 16.44
N ALA A 662 28.74 9.60 17.02
CA ALA A 662 29.28 10.72 16.27
C ALA A 662 30.18 10.14 15.15
N PRO A 663 30.08 10.61 13.90
CA PRO A 663 30.82 10.03 12.77
C PRO A 663 32.34 10.31 12.78
N ILE A 664 32.89 10.84 13.88
CA ILE A 664 34.19 11.52 13.88
C ILE A 664 35.32 10.66 14.48
N ASN A 665 35.04 9.81 15.48
CA ASN A 665 36.09 9.09 16.22
C ASN A 665 35.95 7.55 16.22
N THR A 666 34.83 7.00 15.74
CA THR A 666 34.56 5.55 15.83
C THR A 666 34.97 4.75 14.59
N VAL A 667 35.50 3.55 14.85
CA VAL A 667 35.73 2.52 13.84
C VAL A 667 34.42 1.75 13.63
N PRO A 668 33.92 1.61 12.38
CA PRO A 668 32.76 0.77 12.12
C PRO A 668 33.11 -0.69 12.45
N LEU A 669 32.50 -1.21 13.51
CA LEU A 669 32.61 -2.59 13.92
C LEU A 669 31.43 -3.37 13.35
N LEU A 670 31.71 -4.38 12.52
CA LEU A 670 30.72 -5.42 12.25
C LEU A 670 30.84 -6.42 13.39
N SER A 671 29.82 -6.49 14.25
CA SER A 671 29.84 -7.37 15.41
C SER A 671 28.63 -8.31 15.40
N GLU A 672 28.86 -9.59 15.67
CA GLU A 672 27.82 -10.63 15.67
C GLU A 672 28.02 -11.53 16.89
N TRP A 673 26.97 -11.74 17.68
CA TRP A 673 26.95 -12.76 18.71
C TRP A 673 26.79 -14.14 18.06
N LYS A 674 27.84 -14.97 18.15
CA LYS A 674 27.82 -16.36 17.66
C LYS A 674 27.24 -17.33 18.68
N GLU A 675 27.46 -17.04 19.96
CA GLU A 675 26.97 -17.81 21.10
C GLU A 675 26.51 -16.83 22.19
N LYS A 676 25.84 -17.32 23.24
CA LYS A 676 25.36 -16.50 24.37
C LYS A 676 26.49 -15.68 25.04
N ASP A 677 27.73 -16.15 24.95
CA ASP A 677 28.90 -15.56 25.57
C ASP A 677 30.04 -15.27 24.57
N LEU A 678 29.78 -15.30 23.26
CA LEU A 678 30.79 -15.09 22.22
C LEU A 678 30.36 -14.03 21.21
N LEU A 679 31.05 -12.90 21.22
CA LEU A 679 30.91 -11.81 20.26
C LEU A 679 32.12 -11.83 19.31
N VAL A 680 31.86 -11.92 18.01
CA VAL A 680 32.90 -11.81 16.97
C VAL A 680 32.84 -10.40 16.38
N ILE A 681 33.99 -9.73 16.33
CA ILE A 681 34.13 -8.37 15.82
C ILE A 681 35.03 -8.40 14.59
N HIS A 682 34.54 -7.83 13.50
CA HIS A 682 35.26 -7.64 12.25
C HIS A 682 35.42 -6.16 11.98
N THR A 683 36.64 -5.77 11.61
CA THR A 683 36.91 -4.45 11.05
C THR A 683 37.60 -4.61 9.71
N ARG A 684 37.40 -3.67 8.80
CA ARG A 684 38.09 -3.64 7.51
C ARG A 684 38.96 -2.38 7.44
N ASP A 685 40.17 -2.54 6.91
CA ASP A 685 41.07 -1.46 6.51
C ASP A 685 41.39 -0.43 7.60
N LEU A 686 41.86 -0.89 8.76
CA LEU A 686 42.28 0.02 9.84
C LEU A 686 43.60 0.73 9.48
N VAL A 687 43.66 2.04 9.68
CA VAL A 687 44.93 2.77 9.52
C VAL A 687 45.95 2.32 10.58
N PRO A 688 47.25 2.24 10.26
CA PRO A 688 48.27 1.88 11.23
C PRO A 688 48.22 2.81 12.45
N SER A 689 48.00 2.24 13.62
CA SER A 689 47.82 2.98 14.87
C SER A 689 47.68 2.05 16.07
N THR A 690 47.66 2.62 17.26
CA THR A 690 47.17 1.90 18.45
C THR A 690 45.68 2.18 18.61
N TYR A 691 44.89 1.16 18.86
CA TYR A 691 43.44 1.25 19.02
C TYR A 691 43.03 0.79 20.42
N ALA A 692 42.02 1.46 20.95
CA ALA A 692 41.25 1.01 22.08
C ALA A 692 39.93 0.42 21.58
N VAL A 693 39.49 -0.66 22.20
CA VAL A 693 38.16 -1.23 21.99
C VAL A 693 37.46 -1.40 23.33
N ALA A 694 36.24 -0.89 23.42
CA ALA A 694 35.37 -0.95 24.58
C ALA A 694 34.19 -1.88 24.31
N ILE A 695 33.89 -2.76 25.26
CA ILE A 695 32.75 -3.69 25.24
C ILE A 695 32.11 -3.63 26.62
N GLY A 696 30.97 -2.95 26.75
CA GLY A 696 30.42 -2.63 28.07
C GLY A 696 31.40 -1.80 28.89
N SER A 697 31.70 -2.21 30.12
CA SER A 697 32.69 -1.56 31.00
C SER A 697 34.14 -1.96 30.73
N GLU A 698 34.37 -2.96 29.87
CA GLU A 698 35.68 -3.54 29.62
C GLU A 698 36.37 -2.84 28.45
N CYS A 699 37.66 -2.54 28.60
CA CYS A 699 38.46 -1.87 27.58
C CYS A 699 39.78 -2.61 27.33
N TYR A 700 40.19 -2.69 26.08
CA TYR A 700 41.38 -3.41 25.64
C TYR A 700 42.17 -2.59 24.61
N GLU A 701 43.48 -2.83 24.52
CA GLU A 701 44.36 -2.20 23.54
C GLU A 701 44.91 -3.21 22.53
N TYR A 702 45.04 -2.78 21.27
CA TYR A 702 45.78 -3.49 20.23
C TYR A 702 46.47 -2.51 19.30
N GLU A 703 47.45 -2.99 18.53
CA GLU A 703 48.17 -2.19 17.55
C GLU A 703 47.89 -2.73 16.15
N VAL A 704 47.78 -1.85 15.16
CA VAL A 704 47.62 -2.20 13.75
C VAL A 704 48.85 -1.70 12.99
N LYS A 705 49.43 -2.56 12.16
CA LYS A 705 50.53 -2.21 11.25
C LYS A 705 50.19 -2.50 9.80
#